data_AF-A0A8H6W3A0-F1
#
_entry.id   AF-A0A8H6W3A0-F1
#
_cell.length_a   1.000
_cell.length_b   1.000
_cell.length_c   1.000
_cell.angle_alpha   90.00
_cell.angle_beta   90.00
_cell.angle_gamma   90.00
#
_symmetry.space_group_name_H-M   'P 1'
#
loop_
_entity.id
_entity.type
_entity.pdbx_description
1 polymer ?
#
loop_
_entity_poly.entity_id
_entity_poly.type
_entity_poly.pdbx_seq_one_letter_code
_entity_poly.pdbx_strand_id
1 'polypeptide(L)'
;MAEIVVGSGRDSFACDVVRLRLCFSLVLPFHRFFPLIVRHTYRMLSSGRCLLKTARPRFRHVHLSSSTMVHEAVIVAASRTPTGSLNGTLKSFTAPQLGTAALKHALASKQIDPSIVEELYFGNVVQAGVGQSPARQVALSAGLSTASDATTVNKVCASGMKSIILAAQSIQLGDRSVVAAGGMESMSNAPFLIPRTNPGFGKFTAIDSLENDGLWDVYNNQAMGNCGESAAVKLNISREAQDAHAVESYKRAERAWASGAFEAEIVPLTVKGKKGDTIVKEDEEYKRVIYEKVPSLRSAFKQGGSITAANSSPLSDGASALILMSAEKAKELGLKPLAKIVSYADAGVEPIDFPIAPTVAIPQALKKANLSVNDISLFEINEAFSVVVRIAEQVLTIDPAKINVNGGAVALGHAIGSSGARIVVSLVHALKSGEYGAAGVCNGVRRRSLCSHYSKTVVDNKRIQNMRRSRPKKFSRITARHPSVILSDPTKMSEKESSKASIERDRSEDKFDSVTIDSADGDEALRLVGLVKTAEFTEEYNLKLRRKLDKLIPPLCAAVYFTQFLDKTSLNYARLVFTLIGCSDVNSQNGNQYYGPADHRPAVTDLDQNYNLVSAAFYFGFLVFEFPTVYIAQKLRIAKYLGVNICIWGAVLMLHAVGTSFGAFFALRFLLGMCECCVAPILILIISMFYKKNEQASRISWFYVMNGLTQIFGGFVAYARLSIAGISFYAGNRLAPYKIIYILLGGLAIVVGICVLIWLPDSPVHAKFLTKEERIAALERVRDDQGGTENKRIKKDQVIEAVTDLRTWLIVLSTLLTSIPNGALSNYSNIIIKSFGYTSKQTLILSTPAGIVAALMTLFCGWFSDKKGERQLPIIIALVPTIVGSAILIGLNHSGMKGVLLFAVYLIGTFGSALSTIYAYNASNTSGHTKKSTINAMTLVSFAVGNIIGTQIFQPKDAPDYIPGKIAIMCLLIIQLFVSFLLRFINLRLNRKKRAHLERVKQERGWTDSDIQREREKHAFSDLTDKQ
;
A
#
# COMPACT_ATOMS: atom_id res chain seq x y z
N MET A 1 -38.21 -15.86 -11.14
CA MET A 1 -36.98 -15.13 -11.48
C MET A 1 -36.15 -16.06 -12.31
N ALA A 2 -35.55 -15.52 -13.35
CA ALA A 2 -34.95 -16.21 -14.47
C ALA A 2 -33.48 -15.74 -14.56
N GLU A 3 -32.51 -16.66 -14.57
CA GLU A 3 -31.26 -16.44 -13.83
C GLU A 3 -29.99 -16.83 -14.65
N ILE A 4 -29.00 -15.93 -14.78
CA ILE A 4 -28.08 -15.84 -15.96
C ILE A 4 -26.56 -15.98 -15.66
N VAL A 5 -25.92 -16.99 -16.23
CA VAL A 5 -24.45 -17.16 -16.31
C VAL A 5 -23.86 -16.36 -17.50
N VAL A 6 -22.55 -16.10 -17.51
CA VAL A 6 -21.80 -15.76 -18.75
C VAL A 6 -20.29 -16.13 -18.56
N GLY A 7 -19.44 -16.22 -19.60
CA GLY A 7 -17.99 -16.46 -19.39
C GLY A 7 -16.98 -16.11 -20.52
N SER A 8 -15.67 -16.15 -20.19
CA SER A 8 -14.45 -16.16 -21.06
C SER A 8 -13.07 -16.19 -20.28
N GLY A 9 -12.12 -17.13 -20.51
CA GLY A 9 -10.93 -17.28 -19.61
C GLY A 9 -9.82 -18.34 -19.84
N ARG A 10 -9.39 -19.08 -18.77
CA ARG A 10 -8.50 -20.28 -18.83
C ARG A 10 -8.56 -21.22 -17.60
N ASP A 11 -7.93 -22.38 -17.68
CA ASP A 11 -8.14 -23.53 -16.77
C ASP A 11 -7.24 -23.59 -15.50
N SER A 12 -7.46 -24.62 -14.68
CA SER A 12 -6.84 -24.87 -13.38
C SER A 12 -5.61 -25.80 -13.47
N PHE A 13 -4.67 -25.67 -12.53
CA PHE A 13 -3.81 -26.78 -12.10
C PHE A 13 -4.17 -27.16 -10.67
N ALA A 14 -4.29 -28.47 -10.40
CA ALA A 14 -4.61 -28.99 -9.08
C ALA A 14 -3.40 -28.96 -8.14
N CYS A 15 -3.66 -28.90 -6.83
CA CYS A 15 -2.63 -29.05 -5.80
C CYS A 15 -2.83 -30.39 -5.10
N ASP A 16 -2.30 -31.46 -5.70
CA ASP A 16 -2.35 -32.79 -5.10
C ASP A 16 -1.44 -32.88 -3.87
N VAL A 17 -2.02 -33.34 -2.76
CA VAL A 17 -1.31 -33.52 -1.48
C VAL A 17 -0.53 -34.83 -1.49
N VAL A 18 0.48 -34.90 -2.35
CA VAL A 18 1.42 -36.04 -2.39
C VAL A 18 2.41 -35.93 -1.25
N ARG A 19 2.36 -36.87 -0.31
CA ARG A 19 3.42 -37.08 0.68
C ARG A 19 4.69 -37.54 -0.04
N LEU A 20 5.76 -36.75 0.00
CA LEU A 20 7.12 -37.28 -0.13
C LEU A 20 8.06 -36.69 0.91
N ARG A 21 8.58 -37.57 1.76
CA ARG A 21 9.78 -37.32 2.56
C ARG A 21 10.99 -37.51 1.65
N LEU A 22 11.90 -36.53 1.59
CA LEU A 22 13.36 -36.71 1.43
C LEU A 22 14.04 -35.33 1.45
N CYS A 23 15.37 -35.30 1.43
CA CYS A 23 16.20 -34.08 1.42
C CYS A 23 16.04 -33.13 2.62
N PHE A 24 16.02 -33.68 3.84
CA PHE A 24 16.34 -32.94 5.07
C PHE A 24 17.49 -33.62 5.84
N SER A 25 18.61 -33.84 5.13
CA SER A 25 19.76 -34.61 5.61
C SER A 25 21.10 -33.93 5.31
N LEU A 26 21.36 -32.80 5.96
CA LEU A 26 22.69 -32.28 6.32
C LEU A 26 22.53 -31.04 7.23
N VAL A 27 23.51 -30.79 8.11
CA VAL A 27 23.54 -29.73 9.15
C VAL A 27 22.53 -29.87 10.30
N LEU A 28 22.98 -30.54 11.36
CA LEU A 28 22.41 -30.61 12.72
C LEU A 28 22.92 -29.42 13.60
N PRO A 29 22.46 -29.21 14.86
CA PRO A 29 21.14 -29.48 15.45
C PRO A 29 20.65 -28.32 16.37
N PHE A 30 19.50 -27.66 16.07
CA PHE A 30 19.00 -26.54 16.91
C PHE A 30 17.75 -26.84 17.76
N HIS A 31 17.46 -28.11 18.07
CA HIS A 31 16.15 -28.55 18.60
C HIS A 31 16.09 -28.84 20.12
N ARG A 32 16.86 -28.14 20.97
CA ARG A 32 16.89 -28.41 22.44
C ARG A 32 16.64 -27.24 23.41
N PHE A 33 16.43 -25.99 22.96
CA PHE A 33 16.41 -24.83 23.88
C PHE A 33 15.14 -23.95 23.91
N PHE A 34 14.06 -24.28 23.18
CA PHE A 34 12.85 -23.42 23.13
C PHE A 34 11.57 -23.83 23.91
N PRO A 35 11.49 -24.91 24.72
CA PRO A 35 10.28 -25.22 25.51
C PRO A 35 10.40 -24.92 27.02
N LEU A 36 10.95 -23.76 27.42
CA LEU A 36 11.20 -23.45 28.85
C LEU A 36 10.53 -22.17 29.41
N ILE A 37 10.14 -21.19 28.57
CA ILE A 37 9.51 -19.94 29.04
C ILE A 37 7.97 -19.97 28.99
N VAL A 38 7.38 -20.63 27.98
CA VAL A 38 5.91 -20.75 27.83
C VAL A 38 5.28 -21.67 28.90
N ARG A 39 6.08 -22.51 29.57
CA ARG A 39 5.60 -23.53 30.51
C ARG A 39 5.53 -23.10 31.98
N HIS A 40 5.96 -21.87 32.31
CA HIS A 40 5.99 -21.37 33.70
C HIS A 40 4.85 -20.39 34.03
N THR A 41 4.42 -19.55 33.08
CA THR A 41 3.26 -18.66 33.27
C THR A 41 1.93 -19.38 33.38
N TYR A 42 1.83 -20.62 32.87
CA TYR A 42 0.59 -21.41 32.90
C TYR A 42 0.40 -22.29 34.15
N ARG A 43 1.31 -22.25 35.13
CA ARG A 43 1.35 -23.22 36.24
C ARG A 43 1.24 -22.61 37.65
N MET A 44 0.88 -21.34 37.75
CA MET A 44 0.73 -20.61 39.03
C MET A 44 -0.72 -20.20 39.35
N LEU A 45 -1.70 -20.70 38.58
CA LEU A 45 -3.14 -20.38 38.69
C LEU A 45 -4.02 -21.65 38.84
N SER A 46 -3.47 -22.75 39.33
CA SER A 46 -4.16 -24.06 39.36
C SER A 46 -4.06 -24.81 40.70
N SER A 47 -3.89 -24.10 41.81
CA SER A 47 -3.68 -24.68 43.15
C SER A 47 -4.60 -24.01 44.18
N GLY A 48 -5.79 -24.57 44.39
CA GLY A 48 -6.76 -24.03 45.35
C GLY A 48 -8.18 -24.57 45.13
N ARG A 49 -8.53 -25.70 45.75
CA ARG A 49 -9.90 -26.26 45.77
C ARG A 49 -10.41 -26.42 47.20
N CYS A 50 -11.31 -25.53 47.60
CA CYS A 50 -12.37 -25.68 48.60
C CYS A 50 -13.23 -24.39 48.51
N LEU A 51 -14.56 -24.38 48.64
CA LEU A 51 -15.52 -25.38 49.12
C LEU A 51 -16.88 -25.25 48.37
N LEU A 52 -17.82 -26.16 48.66
CA LEU A 52 -19.29 -26.02 48.51
C LEU A 52 -19.93 -25.81 47.11
N LYS A 53 -20.29 -26.97 46.52
CA LYS A 53 -21.64 -27.38 46.05
C LYS A 53 -22.55 -26.44 45.21
N THR A 54 -22.90 -26.97 44.03
CA THR A 54 -24.24 -26.99 43.39
C THR A 54 -24.97 -25.69 42.99
N ALA A 55 -24.65 -25.18 41.79
CA ALA A 55 -25.65 -24.78 40.78
C ALA A 55 -25.02 -24.79 39.36
N ARG A 56 -25.76 -25.19 38.31
CA ARG A 56 -25.31 -25.15 36.90
C ARG A 56 -26.27 -24.31 36.03
N PRO A 57 -25.96 -23.05 35.71
CA PRO A 57 -26.59 -22.36 34.59
C PRO A 57 -25.91 -22.77 33.26
N ARG A 58 -26.71 -23.16 32.25
CA ARG A 58 -26.20 -23.38 30.87
C ARG A 58 -25.95 -22.04 30.17
N PHE A 59 -24.72 -21.54 30.20
CA PHE A 59 -24.32 -20.50 29.25
C PHE A 59 -24.13 -21.10 27.85
N ARG A 60 -24.95 -20.66 26.88
CA ARG A 60 -24.69 -20.89 25.46
C ARG A 60 -23.50 -20.03 25.04
N HIS A 61 -22.47 -20.64 24.43
CA HIS A 61 -21.48 -19.88 23.69
C HIS A 61 -22.14 -19.21 22.49
N VAL A 62 -22.17 -17.87 22.47
CA VAL A 62 -22.48 -17.11 21.26
C VAL A 62 -21.20 -17.05 20.42
N HIS A 63 -21.13 -17.86 19.37
CA HIS A 63 -20.14 -17.65 18.32
C HIS A 63 -20.52 -16.39 17.54
N LEU A 64 -19.87 -15.26 17.85
CA LEU A 64 -19.77 -14.16 16.88
C LEU A 64 -18.83 -14.59 15.75
N SER A 65 -19.38 -15.34 14.81
CA SER A 65 -18.81 -15.39 13.47
C SER A 65 -19.09 -14.04 12.82
N SER A 66 -18.05 -13.22 12.66
CA SER A 66 -18.14 -12.02 11.81
C SER A 66 -18.04 -12.43 10.34
N SER A 67 -19.02 -13.19 9.87
CA SER A 67 -19.26 -13.36 8.44
C SER A 67 -19.58 -11.99 7.85
N THR A 68 -18.68 -11.45 7.03
CA THR A 68 -18.97 -10.27 6.22
C THR A 68 -20.15 -10.60 5.32
N MET A 69 -21.32 -10.05 5.62
CA MET A 69 -22.51 -10.26 4.80
C MET A 69 -22.30 -9.55 3.47
N VAL A 70 -22.08 -10.34 2.42
CA VAL A 70 -22.05 -9.86 1.03
C VAL A 70 -23.51 -9.67 0.62
N HIS A 71 -23.90 -8.44 0.26
CA HIS A 71 -25.28 -8.17 -0.15
C HIS A 71 -25.59 -8.86 -1.48
N GLU A 72 -26.75 -9.49 -1.62
CA GLU A 72 -27.13 -10.13 -2.88
C GLU A 72 -27.54 -9.07 -3.92
N ALA A 73 -26.86 -9.04 -5.07
CA ALA A 73 -27.22 -8.17 -6.18
C ALA A 73 -28.31 -8.80 -7.05
N VAL A 74 -29.34 -8.02 -7.41
CA VAL A 74 -30.49 -8.46 -8.21
C VAL A 74 -30.84 -7.47 -9.31
N ILE A 75 -31.21 -7.97 -10.49
CA ILE A 75 -31.67 -7.18 -11.64
C ILE A 75 -33.18 -6.98 -11.51
N VAL A 76 -33.64 -5.73 -11.41
CA VAL A 76 -35.07 -5.39 -11.27
C VAL A 76 -35.73 -4.95 -12.57
N ALA A 77 -34.96 -4.39 -13.50
CA ALA A 77 -35.40 -4.00 -14.84
C ALA A 77 -34.27 -4.23 -15.86
N ALA A 78 -34.63 -4.53 -17.10
CA ALA A 78 -33.70 -4.74 -18.22
C ALA A 78 -34.40 -4.42 -19.55
N SER A 79 -33.82 -3.51 -20.35
CA SER A 79 -34.33 -3.16 -21.69
C SER A 79 -33.24 -2.60 -22.60
N ARG A 80 -33.49 -2.65 -23.91
CA ARG A 80 -32.59 -2.20 -24.98
C ARG A 80 -33.31 -1.39 -26.03
N THR A 81 -32.56 -0.68 -26.88
CA THR A 81 -33.06 -0.18 -28.16
C THR A 81 -33.16 -1.34 -29.17
N PRO A 82 -33.86 -1.15 -30.30
CA PRO A 82 -33.54 -1.89 -31.51
C PRO A 82 -32.05 -1.73 -31.86
N THR A 83 -31.50 -2.69 -32.59
CA THR A 83 -30.19 -2.56 -33.23
C THR A 83 -30.39 -2.05 -34.66
N GLY A 84 -29.79 -0.90 -34.98
CA GLY A 84 -29.79 -0.31 -36.32
C GLY A 84 -28.53 -0.69 -37.09
N SER A 85 -28.67 -0.93 -38.40
CA SER A 85 -27.53 -1.19 -39.28
C SER A 85 -26.61 0.02 -39.40
N LEU A 86 -25.33 -0.18 -39.73
CA LEU A 86 -24.43 0.92 -40.08
C LEU A 86 -25.04 1.82 -41.17
N ASN A 87 -25.10 3.13 -40.90
CA ASN A 87 -25.75 4.14 -41.72
C ASN A 87 -27.25 3.89 -42.02
N GLY A 88 -27.90 3.00 -41.27
CA GLY A 88 -29.30 2.63 -41.38
C GLY A 88 -30.24 3.58 -40.62
N THR A 89 -31.22 3.01 -39.93
CA THR A 89 -32.31 3.72 -39.23
C THR A 89 -31.84 4.60 -38.07
N LEU A 90 -30.91 4.13 -37.25
CA LEU A 90 -30.54 4.78 -35.98
C LEU A 90 -29.41 5.81 -36.06
N LYS A 91 -28.76 5.99 -37.22
CA LYS A 91 -27.60 6.90 -37.42
C LYS A 91 -27.79 8.34 -36.94
N SER A 92 -29.03 8.81 -36.82
CA SER A 92 -29.36 10.16 -36.35
C SER A 92 -29.24 10.34 -34.83
N PHE A 93 -29.08 9.25 -34.08
CA PHE A 93 -28.90 9.27 -32.62
C PHE A 93 -27.44 9.09 -32.23
N THR A 94 -26.97 9.86 -31.26
CA THR A 94 -25.68 9.63 -30.61
C THR A 94 -25.76 8.46 -29.61
N ALA A 95 -24.64 7.81 -29.30
CA ALA A 95 -24.63 6.70 -28.33
C ALA A 95 -25.26 7.07 -26.96
N PRO A 96 -25.02 8.27 -26.38
CA PRO A 96 -25.71 8.70 -25.16
C PRO A 96 -27.23 8.88 -25.31
N GLN A 97 -27.74 9.25 -26.48
CA GLN A 97 -29.19 9.33 -26.72
C GLN A 97 -29.83 7.94 -26.74
N LEU A 98 -29.19 6.97 -27.39
CA LEU A 98 -29.61 5.56 -27.36
C LEU A 98 -29.58 5.00 -25.93
N GLY A 99 -28.48 5.24 -25.19
CA GLY A 99 -28.34 4.85 -23.79
C GLY A 99 -29.39 5.49 -22.87
N THR A 100 -29.73 6.75 -23.12
CA THR A 100 -30.79 7.48 -22.39
C THR A 100 -32.16 6.84 -22.61
N ALA A 101 -32.50 6.48 -23.85
CA ALA A 101 -33.77 5.84 -24.17
C ALA A 101 -33.90 4.46 -23.49
N ALA A 102 -32.86 3.63 -23.59
CA ALA A 102 -32.83 2.32 -22.94
C ALA A 102 -32.98 2.41 -21.41
N LEU A 103 -32.31 3.38 -20.77
CA LEU A 103 -32.39 3.57 -19.32
C LEU A 103 -33.72 4.16 -18.85
N LYS A 104 -34.29 5.14 -19.55
CA LYS A 104 -35.63 5.67 -19.24
C LYS A 104 -36.70 4.58 -19.32
N HIS A 105 -36.60 3.70 -20.31
CA HIS A 105 -37.52 2.57 -20.43
C HIS A 105 -37.37 1.57 -19.28
N ALA A 106 -36.14 1.23 -18.88
CA ALA A 106 -35.88 0.37 -17.73
C ALA A 106 -36.51 0.93 -16.44
N LEU A 107 -36.31 2.23 -16.17
CA LEU A 107 -36.90 2.94 -15.03
C LEU A 107 -38.44 2.92 -15.08
N ALA A 108 -39.03 3.31 -16.21
CA ALA A 108 -40.47 3.36 -16.39
C ALA A 108 -41.15 1.98 -16.28
N SER A 109 -40.52 0.92 -16.82
CA SER A 109 -41.06 -0.46 -16.83
C SER A 109 -41.34 -1.07 -15.45
N LYS A 110 -40.82 -0.44 -14.38
CA LYS A 110 -41.02 -0.81 -12.98
C LYS A 110 -41.43 0.37 -12.09
N GLN A 111 -41.73 1.53 -12.67
CA GLN A 111 -42.05 2.78 -11.96
C GLN A 111 -40.97 3.16 -10.93
N ILE A 112 -39.70 2.93 -11.25
CA ILE A 112 -38.56 3.25 -10.40
C ILE A 112 -38.23 4.74 -10.55
N ASP A 113 -38.22 5.46 -9.44
CA ASP A 113 -37.78 6.87 -9.38
C ASP A 113 -36.31 7.00 -9.84
N PRO A 114 -36.01 7.81 -10.87
CA PRO A 114 -34.63 8.11 -11.26
C PRO A 114 -33.77 8.67 -10.13
N SER A 115 -34.36 9.33 -9.12
CA SER A 115 -33.61 9.97 -8.03
C SER A 115 -32.93 8.99 -7.09
N ILE A 116 -33.44 7.74 -6.97
CA ILE A 116 -32.89 6.75 -6.03
C ILE A 116 -31.71 5.95 -6.60
N VAL A 117 -31.34 6.16 -7.86
CA VAL A 117 -30.18 5.49 -8.48
C VAL A 117 -28.91 6.25 -8.11
N GLU A 118 -28.05 5.63 -7.31
CA GLU A 118 -26.88 6.29 -6.70
C GLU A 118 -25.68 6.38 -7.66
N GLU A 119 -25.56 5.43 -8.59
CA GLU A 119 -24.41 5.31 -9.47
C GLU A 119 -24.78 4.68 -10.82
N LEU A 120 -24.02 5.00 -11.88
CA LEU A 120 -24.23 4.48 -13.23
C LEU A 120 -22.91 4.01 -13.88
N TYR A 121 -22.91 2.78 -14.39
CA TYR A 121 -21.82 2.21 -15.20
C TYR A 121 -22.31 1.93 -16.62
N PHE A 122 -21.76 2.61 -17.63
CA PHE A 122 -22.14 2.39 -19.04
C PHE A 122 -20.92 2.08 -19.92
N GLY A 123 -21.02 0.98 -20.66
CA GLY A 123 -20.04 0.59 -21.67
C GLY A 123 -20.10 1.42 -22.95
N ASN A 124 -18.97 1.89 -23.46
CA ASN A 124 -18.84 2.58 -24.76
C ASN A 124 -17.39 2.43 -25.23
N VAL A 125 -17.16 1.92 -26.44
CA VAL A 125 -15.82 1.66 -26.97
C VAL A 125 -15.27 2.85 -27.72
N VAL A 126 -16.00 3.32 -28.74
CA VAL A 126 -15.59 4.44 -29.60
C VAL A 126 -16.10 5.73 -28.98
N GLN A 127 -15.31 6.29 -28.07
CA GLN A 127 -15.64 7.50 -27.32
C GLN A 127 -15.20 8.79 -28.03
N ALA A 128 -14.52 8.69 -29.18
CA ALA A 128 -14.11 9.83 -29.99
C ALA A 128 -15.34 10.60 -30.52
N GLY A 129 -15.33 11.93 -30.39
CA GLY A 129 -16.45 12.78 -30.82
C GLY A 129 -17.70 12.78 -29.91
N VAL A 130 -17.87 11.80 -29.03
CA VAL A 130 -19.08 11.62 -28.18
C VAL A 130 -19.21 12.68 -27.07
N GLY A 131 -18.18 13.51 -26.85
CA GLY A 131 -18.16 14.57 -25.84
C GLY A 131 -17.74 14.08 -24.45
N GLN A 132 -17.81 14.96 -23.44
CA GLN A 132 -17.30 14.66 -22.10
C GLN A 132 -18.18 13.63 -21.38
N SER A 133 -17.54 12.61 -20.79
CA SER A 133 -18.15 11.51 -20.00
C SER A 133 -19.50 11.01 -20.55
N PRO A 134 -19.49 10.17 -21.61
CA PRO A 134 -20.72 9.65 -22.23
C PRO A 134 -21.72 9.03 -21.22
N ALA A 135 -21.25 8.27 -20.23
CA ALA A 135 -22.09 7.72 -19.16
C ALA A 135 -22.79 8.81 -18.31
N ARG A 136 -22.11 9.95 -18.06
CA ARG A 136 -22.72 11.08 -17.32
C ARG A 136 -23.78 11.79 -18.15
N GLN A 137 -23.60 11.87 -19.46
CA GLN A 137 -24.63 12.37 -20.37
C GLN A 137 -25.89 11.49 -20.30
N VAL A 138 -25.73 10.16 -20.29
CA VAL A 138 -26.85 9.22 -20.08
C VAL A 138 -27.53 9.44 -18.73
N ALA A 139 -26.78 9.46 -17.62
CA ALA A 139 -27.33 9.64 -16.27
C ALA A 139 -28.23 10.88 -16.17
N LEU A 140 -27.70 12.05 -16.55
CA LEU A 140 -28.42 13.32 -16.44
C LEU A 140 -29.59 13.40 -17.45
N SER A 141 -29.40 12.92 -18.68
CA SER A 141 -30.47 12.94 -19.70
C SER A 141 -31.59 11.96 -19.38
N ALA A 142 -31.29 10.87 -18.66
CA ALA A 142 -32.25 9.91 -18.13
C ALA A 142 -33.05 10.45 -16.93
N GLY A 143 -32.57 11.51 -16.28
CA GLY A 143 -33.22 12.16 -15.14
C GLY A 143 -32.70 11.72 -13.77
N LEU A 144 -31.58 11.01 -13.70
CA LEU A 144 -30.95 10.65 -12.41
C LEU A 144 -30.50 11.92 -11.66
N SER A 145 -30.37 11.81 -10.34
CA SER A 145 -29.92 12.91 -9.48
C SER A 145 -28.57 13.48 -9.94
N THR A 146 -28.40 14.80 -9.84
CA THR A 146 -27.11 15.45 -10.05
C THR A 146 -26.04 14.99 -9.06
N ALA A 147 -26.44 14.38 -7.93
CA ALA A 147 -25.54 13.78 -6.96
C ALA A 147 -25.08 12.35 -7.32
N SER A 148 -25.79 11.64 -8.21
CA SER A 148 -25.42 10.28 -8.63
C SER A 148 -24.09 10.30 -9.39
N ASP A 149 -23.22 9.30 -9.21
CA ASP A 149 -21.96 9.20 -9.96
C ASP A 149 -22.16 8.45 -11.30
N ALA A 150 -21.27 8.65 -12.28
CA ALA A 150 -21.38 8.02 -13.60
C ALA A 150 -20.01 7.74 -14.25
N THR A 151 -19.70 6.46 -14.46
CA THR A 151 -18.45 5.97 -15.05
C THR A 151 -18.69 5.36 -16.45
N THR A 152 -17.91 5.83 -17.44
CA THR A 152 -17.88 5.22 -18.79
C THR A 152 -16.83 4.12 -18.82
N VAL A 153 -17.21 2.91 -19.23
CA VAL A 153 -16.36 1.71 -19.23
C VAL A 153 -15.96 1.37 -20.66
N ASN A 154 -14.67 1.19 -20.93
CA ASN A 154 -14.20 0.59 -22.18
C ASN A 154 -13.51 -0.75 -21.89
N LYS A 155 -13.99 -1.79 -22.57
CA LYS A 155 -13.43 -3.14 -22.62
C LYS A 155 -13.68 -3.79 -23.99
N VAL A 156 -13.68 -2.97 -25.05
CA VAL A 156 -14.11 -3.33 -26.42
C VAL A 156 -15.49 -4.03 -26.35
N CYS A 157 -15.73 -5.16 -27.00
CA CYS A 157 -17.04 -5.82 -27.03
C CYS A 157 -17.58 -6.27 -25.66
N ALA A 158 -16.74 -6.33 -24.62
CA ALA A 158 -17.12 -6.69 -23.25
C ALA A 158 -17.56 -5.48 -22.39
N SER A 159 -17.66 -4.27 -22.94
CA SER A 159 -17.85 -3.03 -22.16
C SER A 159 -19.15 -3.00 -21.34
N GLY A 160 -20.31 -3.19 -21.99
CA GLY A 160 -21.61 -3.17 -21.28
C GLY A 160 -21.73 -4.30 -20.26
N MET A 161 -21.12 -5.44 -20.55
CA MET A 161 -21.06 -6.60 -19.67
C MET A 161 -20.22 -6.36 -18.41
N LYS A 162 -19.02 -5.77 -18.55
CA LYS A 162 -18.21 -5.42 -17.37
C LYS A 162 -18.87 -4.35 -16.52
N SER A 163 -19.67 -3.48 -17.13
CA SER A 163 -20.47 -2.45 -16.42
C SER A 163 -21.49 -3.07 -15.45
N ILE A 164 -22.23 -4.09 -15.88
CA ILE A 164 -23.15 -4.89 -15.03
C ILE A 164 -22.41 -5.47 -13.81
N ILE A 165 -21.15 -5.88 -13.99
CA ILE A 165 -20.38 -6.55 -12.95
C ILE A 165 -19.74 -5.55 -11.98
N LEU A 166 -19.32 -4.37 -12.45
CA LEU A 166 -18.89 -3.28 -11.57
C LEU A 166 -20.07 -2.81 -10.68
N ALA A 167 -21.27 -2.70 -11.26
CA ALA A 167 -22.48 -2.42 -10.50
C ALA A 167 -22.80 -3.51 -9.46
N ALA A 168 -22.73 -4.79 -9.84
CA ALA A 168 -22.90 -5.91 -8.92
C ALA A 168 -21.82 -5.95 -7.82
N GLN A 169 -20.58 -5.60 -8.12
CA GLN A 169 -19.48 -5.49 -7.16
C GLN A 169 -19.72 -4.38 -6.13
N SER A 170 -20.13 -3.20 -6.59
CA SER A 170 -20.46 -2.07 -5.71
C SER A 170 -21.62 -2.40 -4.76
N ILE A 171 -22.64 -3.11 -5.24
CA ILE A 171 -23.75 -3.60 -4.42
C ILE A 171 -23.28 -4.68 -3.43
N GLN A 172 -22.52 -5.68 -3.88
CA GLN A 172 -22.03 -6.78 -3.05
C GLN A 172 -21.13 -6.32 -1.90
N LEU A 173 -20.37 -5.25 -2.09
CA LEU A 173 -19.52 -4.63 -1.06
C LEU A 173 -20.30 -3.74 -0.08
N GLY A 174 -21.55 -3.37 -0.39
CA GLY A 174 -22.35 -2.44 0.40
C GLY A 174 -22.02 -0.95 0.15
N ASP A 175 -21.24 -0.63 -0.89
CA ASP A 175 -20.92 0.76 -1.27
C ASP A 175 -22.15 1.49 -1.84
N ARG A 176 -23.09 0.75 -2.46
CA ARG A 176 -24.33 1.23 -3.09
C ARG A 176 -25.47 0.22 -2.87
N SER A 177 -26.70 0.70 -2.87
CA SER A 177 -27.92 -0.11 -2.85
C SER A 177 -28.67 -0.16 -4.18
N VAL A 178 -28.52 0.85 -5.06
CA VAL A 178 -29.17 0.95 -6.37
C VAL A 178 -28.20 1.50 -7.42
N VAL A 179 -27.94 0.73 -8.48
CA VAL A 179 -26.96 1.06 -9.52
C VAL A 179 -27.53 0.76 -10.91
N ALA A 180 -27.46 1.73 -11.83
CA ALA A 180 -27.77 1.51 -13.24
C ALA A 180 -26.54 0.95 -13.96
N ALA A 181 -26.73 -0.07 -14.80
CA ALA A 181 -25.65 -0.69 -15.55
C ALA A 181 -26.07 -0.98 -17.00
N GLY A 182 -25.18 -0.73 -17.96
CA GLY A 182 -25.54 -0.92 -19.36
C GLY A 182 -24.38 -0.73 -20.32
N GLY A 183 -24.71 -0.60 -21.61
CA GLY A 183 -23.76 -0.29 -22.66
C GLY A 183 -24.45 0.35 -23.85
N MET A 184 -23.68 1.09 -24.64
CA MET A 184 -24.15 1.86 -25.80
C MET A 184 -23.02 1.97 -26.82
N GLU A 185 -23.38 1.98 -28.09
CA GLU A 185 -22.46 2.36 -29.17
C GLU A 185 -23.26 3.02 -30.29
N SER A 186 -22.63 3.94 -31.02
CA SER A 186 -23.09 4.32 -32.35
C SER A 186 -21.90 4.26 -33.29
N MET A 187 -21.81 3.17 -34.04
CA MET A 187 -20.75 2.91 -35.01
C MET A 187 -20.94 3.79 -36.26
N SER A 188 -22.17 4.22 -36.57
CA SER A 188 -22.46 5.19 -37.64
C SER A 188 -21.96 6.61 -37.36
N ASN A 189 -21.70 6.95 -36.08
CA ASN A 189 -21.22 8.28 -35.66
C ASN A 189 -19.74 8.28 -35.25
N ALA A 190 -18.99 7.21 -35.55
CA ALA A 190 -17.55 7.14 -35.31
C ALA A 190 -16.79 8.15 -36.22
N PRO A 191 -15.99 9.07 -35.67
CA PRO A 191 -15.27 10.05 -36.48
C PRO A 191 -13.97 9.50 -37.06
N PHE A 192 -13.49 10.12 -38.15
CA PHE A 192 -12.10 9.99 -38.57
C PHE A 192 -11.19 10.86 -37.68
N LEU A 193 -10.06 10.30 -37.28
CA LEU A 193 -9.04 10.91 -36.43
C LEU A 193 -7.92 11.52 -37.29
N ILE A 194 -7.48 12.73 -36.91
CA ILE A 194 -6.31 13.39 -37.49
C ILE A 194 -5.31 13.63 -36.34
N PRO A 195 -4.01 13.33 -36.51
CA PRO A 195 -3.00 13.59 -35.50
C PRO A 195 -2.94 15.08 -35.09
N ARG A 196 -2.69 15.35 -33.81
CA ARG A 196 -2.62 16.75 -33.29
C ARG A 196 -1.52 17.58 -33.95
N THR A 197 -0.42 16.94 -34.34
CA THR A 197 0.71 17.54 -35.05
C THR A 197 0.68 17.10 -36.51
N ASN A 198 0.03 17.89 -37.37
CA ASN A 198 0.12 17.71 -38.81
C ASN A 198 1.49 18.18 -39.33
N PRO A 199 2.07 17.52 -40.35
CA PRO A 199 3.26 18.03 -41.01
C PRO A 199 2.93 19.36 -41.72
N GLY A 200 3.82 20.35 -41.60
CA GLY A 200 3.63 21.68 -42.22
C GLY A 200 3.64 21.67 -43.75
N PHE A 201 4.10 20.57 -44.37
CA PHE A 201 4.04 20.31 -45.80
C PHE A 201 3.96 18.80 -46.04
N GLY A 202 3.17 18.37 -47.03
CA GLY A 202 3.01 16.96 -47.42
C GLY A 202 1.59 16.41 -47.25
N LYS A 203 1.44 15.08 -47.35
CA LYS A 203 0.18 14.37 -47.15
C LYS A 203 0.05 13.92 -45.69
N PHE A 204 -1.17 13.92 -45.16
CA PHE A 204 -1.52 13.25 -43.90
C PHE A 204 -2.65 12.24 -44.15
N THR A 205 -2.74 11.22 -43.29
CA THR A 205 -3.77 10.19 -43.35
C THR A 205 -4.77 10.42 -42.22
N ALA A 206 -6.07 10.49 -42.55
CA ALA A 206 -7.13 10.42 -41.57
C ALA A 206 -7.41 8.93 -41.24
N ILE A 207 -7.47 8.59 -39.95
CA ILE A 207 -7.58 7.22 -39.45
C ILE A 207 -9.02 6.98 -38.97
N ASP A 208 -9.68 5.92 -39.41
CA ASP A 208 -11.02 5.59 -38.88
C ASP A 208 -10.92 5.17 -37.41
N SER A 209 -11.63 5.86 -36.50
CA SER A 209 -11.66 5.48 -35.07
C SER A 209 -12.36 4.15 -34.82
N LEU A 210 -13.32 3.77 -35.67
CA LEU A 210 -14.05 2.51 -35.57
C LEU A 210 -13.11 1.32 -35.82
N GLU A 211 -12.30 1.41 -36.87
CA GLU A 211 -11.27 0.41 -37.15
C GLU A 211 -10.17 0.45 -36.08
N ASN A 212 -9.52 1.60 -35.90
CA ASN A 212 -8.32 1.73 -35.09
C ASN A 212 -8.52 1.46 -33.59
N ASP A 213 -9.64 1.86 -33.00
CA ASP A 213 -9.89 1.69 -31.56
C ASP A 213 -10.96 0.62 -31.24
N GLY A 214 -11.74 0.17 -32.23
CA GLY A 214 -12.74 -0.89 -32.07
C GLY A 214 -12.33 -2.26 -32.62
N LEU A 215 -11.70 -2.32 -33.81
CA LEU A 215 -11.63 -3.54 -34.63
C LEU A 215 -10.21 -4.00 -35.04
N TRP A 216 -9.16 -3.28 -34.64
CA TRP A 216 -7.77 -3.60 -35.00
C TRP A 216 -7.00 -4.31 -33.87
N ASP A 217 -6.33 -5.44 -34.16
CA ASP A 217 -5.37 -6.06 -33.25
C ASP A 217 -3.99 -5.40 -33.42
N VAL A 218 -3.48 -4.86 -32.31
CA VAL A 218 -2.38 -3.88 -32.32
C VAL A 218 -1.00 -4.55 -32.18
N TYR A 219 -0.91 -5.87 -32.37
CA TYR A 219 0.35 -6.62 -32.24
C TYR A 219 0.62 -7.56 -33.41
N ASN A 220 -0.44 -8.21 -33.89
CA ASN A 220 -0.44 -8.91 -35.17
C ASN A 220 -0.74 -7.92 -36.32
N ASN A 221 -1.14 -6.69 -35.99
CA ASN A 221 -1.39 -5.57 -36.89
C ASN A 221 -2.39 -5.93 -38.02
N GLN A 222 -3.56 -6.40 -37.60
CA GLN A 222 -4.60 -6.94 -38.47
C GLN A 222 -6.00 -6.73 -37.87
N ALA A 223 -7.04 -6.66 -38.71
CA ALA A 223 -8.43 -6.63 -38.25
C ALA A 223 -8.83 -7.91 -37.48
N MET A 224 -9.79 -7.79 -36.55
CA MET A 224 -10.31 -8.89 -35.71
C MET A 224 -10.66 -10.17 -36.50
N GLY A 225 -11.16 -10.04 -37.74
CA GLY A 225 -11.51 -11.19 -38.57
C GLY A 225 -10.33 -12.11 -38.91
N ASN A 226 -9.11 -11.59 -39.06
CA ASN A 226 -7.92 -12.41 -39.32
C ASN A 226 -7.50 -13.24 -38.09
N CYS A 227 -7.81 -12.78 -36.87
CA CYS A 227 -7.71 -13.61 -35.67
C CYS A 227 -8.79 -14.72 -35.66
N GLY A 228 -10.00 -14.40 -36.13
CA GLY A 228 -11.07 -15.36 -36.40
C GLY A 228 -10.64 -16.50 -37.33
N GLU A 229 -10.04 -16.16 -38.48
CA GLU A 229 -9.48 -17.13 -39.43
C GLU A 229 -8.39 -18.01 -38.79
N SER A 230 -7.51 -17.41 -37.97
CA SER A 230 -6.47 -18.16 -37.26
C SER A 230 -7.06 -19.16 -36.26
N ALA A 231 -8.17 -18.82 -35.59
CA ALA A 231 -8.87 -19.73 -34.68
C ALA A 231 -9.65 -20.82 -35.44
N ALA A 232 -10.25 -20.49 -36.59
CA ALA A 232 -10.94 -21.45 -37.45
C ALA A 232 -9.99 -22.57 -37.92
N VAL A 233 -8.82 -22.21 -38.45
CA VAL A 233 -7.77 -23.16 -38.86
C VAL A 233 -7.27 -23.99 -37.67
N LYS A 234 -7.04 -23.36 -36.51
CA LYS A 234 -6.48 -24.01 -35.31
C LYS A 234 -7.39 -25.07 -34.68
N LEU A 235 -8.71 -25.00 -34.91
CA LEU A 235 -9.70 -25.94 -34.38
C LEU A 235 -10.45 -26.73 -35.49
N ASN A 236 -10.01 -26.60 -36.74
CA ASN A 236 -10.59 -27.22 -37.94
C ASN A 236 -12.08 -26.88 -38.18
N ILE A 237 -12.49 -25.65 -37.85
CA ILE A 237 -13.86 -25.17 -38.13
C ILE A 237 -13.97 -24.83 -39.64
N SER A 238 -14.73 -25.63 -40.38
CA SER A 238 -14.90 -25.43 -41.82
C SER A 238 -15.72 -24.17 -42.16
N ARG A 239 -15.69 -23.77 -43.45
CA ARG A 239 -16.51 -22.65 -43.97
C ARG A 239 -18.01 -22.98 -43.88
N GLU A 240 -18.37 -24.20 -44.21
CA GLU A 240 -19.74 -24.71 -44.25
C GLU A 240 -20.36 -24.72 -42.85
N ALA A 241 -19.59 -25.07 -41.81
CA ALA A 241 -20.03 -25.03 -40.42
C ALA A 241 -20.34 -23.59 -39.91
N GLN A 242 -19.61 -22.60 -40.44
CA GLN A 242 -19.81 -21.17 -40.13
C GLN A 242 -20.99 -20.58 -40.90
N ASP A 243 -21.16 -20.93 -42.17
CA ASP A 243 -22.31 -20.51 -42.98
C ASP A 243 -23.62 -21.15 -42.50
N ALA A 244 -23.58 -22.43 -42.11
CA ALA A 244 -24.72 -23.11 -41.48
C ALA A 244 -25.13 -22.42 -40.17
N HIS A 245 -24.16 -22.02 -39.34
CA HIS A 245 -24.43 -21.22 -38.13
C HIS A 245 -25.05 -19.84 -38.45
N ALA A 246 -24.57 -19.17 -39.49
CA ALA A 246 -25.14 -17.88 -39.91
C ALA A 246 -26.62 -18.03 -40.30
N VAL A 247 -26.92 -18.95 -41.24
CA VAL A 247 -28.30 -19.24 -41.67
C VAL A 247 -29.19 -19.64 -40.50
N GLU A 248 -28.64 -20.41 -39.55
CA GLU A 248 -29.30 -20.79 -38.30
C GLU A 248 -29.62 -19.57 -37.40
N SER A 249 -28.66 -18.68 -37.14
CA SER A 249 -28.87 -17.45 -36.34
C SER A 249 -29.92 -16.53 -36.96
N TYR A 250 -29.88 -16.32 -38.28
CA TYR A 250 -30.89 -15.52 -39.00
C TYR A 250 -32.30 -16.10 -38.86
N LYS A 251 -32.48 -17.43 -39.03
CA LYS A 251 -33.80 -18.09 -38.85
C LYS A 251 -34.28 -18.09 -37.40
N ARG A 252 -33.35 -18.14 -36.42
CA ARG A 252 -33.67 -18.02 -35.00
C ARG A 252 -34.14 -16.61 -34.63
N ALA A 253 -33.49 -15.57 -35.18
CA ALA A 253 -33.89 -14.18 -35.03
C ALA A 253 -35.24 -13.88 -35.68
N GLU A 254 -35.47 -14.32 -36.92
CA GLU A 254 -36.75 -14.19 -37.63
C GLU A 254 -37.90 -14.82 -36.82
N ARG A 255 -37.71 -16.04 -36.32
CA ARG A 255 -38.69 -16.76 -35.49
C ARG A 255 -38.97 -16.04 -34.17
N ALA A 256 -37.95 -15.48 -33.51
CA ALA A 256 -38.10 -14.75 -32.25
C ALA A 256 -38.81 -13.39 -32.44
N TRP A 257 -38.60 -12.74 -33.58
CA TRP A 257 -39.36 -11.57 -33.99
C TRP A 257 -40.82 -11.91 -34.31
N ALA A 258 -41.05 -12.96 -35.10
CA ALA A 258 -42.40 -13.41 -35.46
C ALA A 258 -43.23 -13.92 -34.26
N SER A 259 -42.59 -14.36 -33.16
CA SER A 259 -43.26 -14.79 -31.92
C SER A 259 -43.41 -13.68 -30.87
N GLY A 260 -42.97 -12.46 -31.14
CA GLY A 260 -43.02 -11.34 -30.18
C GLY A 260 -42.05 -11.44 -29.01
N ALA A 261 -41.04 -12.32 -29.07
CA ALA A 261 -40.15 -12.61 -27.93
C ALA A 261 -39.36 -11.39 -27.41
N PHE A 262 -39.19 -10.35 -28.23
CA PHE A 262 -38.47 -9.12 -27.87
C PHE A 262 -39.36 -7.96 -27.39
N GLU A 263 -40.70 -8.11 -27.39
CA GLU A 263 -41.62 -7.03 -26.98
C GLU A 263 -41.42 -6.57 -25.52
N ALA A 264 -41.01 -7.49 -24.64
CA ALA A 264 -40.75 -7.19 -23.23
C ALA A 264 -39.45 -6.40 -22.99
N GLU A 265 -38.55 -6.30 -24.00
CA GLU A 265 -37.22 -5.73 -23.83
C GLU A 265 -36.91 -4.50 -24.67
N ILE A 266 -37.64 -4.24 -25.75
CA ILE A 266 -37.32 -3.15 -26.69
C ILE A 266 -38.06 -1.85 -26.35
N VAL A 267 -37.32 -0.74 -26.31
CA VAL A 267 -37.89 0.61 -26.33
C VAL A 267 -38.02 1.11 -27.78
N PRO A 268 -39.23 1.46 -28.27
CA PRO A 268 -39.38 2.04 -29.60
C PRO A 268 -38.76 3.45 -29.67
N LEU A 269 -38.01 3.74 -30.74
CA LEU A 269 -37.35 5.02 -30.98
C LEU A 269 -38.05 5.80 -32.09
N THR A 270 -38.27 7.10 -31.88
CA THR A 270 -38.91 7.98 -32.89
C THR A 270 -37.85 8.81 -33.63
N VAL A 271 -37.55 8.43 -34.87
CA VAL A 271 -36.66 9.17 -35.77
C VAL A 271 -37.43 10.32 -36.40
N LYS A 272 -37.05 11.56 -36.09
CA LYS A 272 -37.73 12.75 -36.62
C LYS A 272 -37.33 13.03 -38.08
N GLY A 273 -38.32 13.08 -38.97
CA GLY A 273 -38.10 13.21 -40.41
C GLY A 273 -38.81 14.41 -41.03
N LYS A 274 -38.21 14.99 -42.08
CA LYS A 274 -38.83 16.08 -42.88
C LYS A 274 -40.13 15.69 -43.61
N LYS A 275 -40.50 14.40 -43.60
CA LYS A 275 -41.72 13.84 -44.18
C LYS A 275 -42.65 13.20 -43.13
N GLY A 276 -42.40 13.45 -41.83
CA GLY A 276 -43.06 12.77 -40.71
C GLY A 276 -42.08 12.01 -39.83
N ASP A 277 -42.54 11.62 -38.64
CA ASP A 277 -41.75 10.90 -37.63
C ASP A 277 -41.88 9.37 -37.85
N THR A 278 -40.74 8.67 -37.91
CA THR A 278 -40.69 7.21 -38.12
C THR A 278 -40.41 6.48 -36.80
N ILE A 279 -41.30 5.57 -36.40
CA ILE A 279 -41.11 4.76 -35.20
C ILE A 279 -40.35 3.48 -35.54
N VAL A 280 -39.09 3.40 -35.09
CA VAL A 280 -38.23 2.21 -35.16
C VAL A 280 -38.51 1.37 -33.92
N LYS A 281 -39.18 0.23 -34.11
CA LYS A 281 -39.60 -0.69 -33.03
C LYS A 281 -38.99 -2.10 -33.13
N GLU A 282 -38.11 -2.32 -34.10
CA GLU A 282 -37.69 -3.65 -34.55
C GLU A 282 -36.25 -3.62 -35.06
N ASP A 283 -35.51 -4.72 -34.86
CA ASP A 283 -34.10 -4.81 -35.27
C ASP A 283 -33.99 -4.79 -36.80
N GLU A 284 -33.03 -4.02 -37.33
CA GLU A 284 -32.95 -3.76 -38.77
C GLU A 284 -32.27 -4.89 -39.56
N GLU A 285 -31.37 -5.62 -38.90
CA GLU A 285 -30.35 -6.42 -39.59
C GLU A 285 -30.82 -7.82 -40.02
N TYR A 286 -31.67 -8.49 -39.23
CA TYR A 286 -32.05 -9.89 -39.50
C TYR A 286 -32.83 -10.07 -40.81
N LYS A 287 -33.35 -8.98 -41.37
CA LYS A 287 -34.06 -8.89 -42.65
C LYS A 287 -33.14 -8.76 -43.86
N ARG A 288 -31.83 -8.56 -43.66
CA ARG A 288 -30.84 -8.21 -44.69
C ARG A 288 -30.06 -9.42 -45.23
N VAL A 289 -30.61 -10.63 -45.11
CA VAL A 289 -30.01 -11.89 -45.56
C VAL A 289 -30.60 -12.35 -46.91
N ILE A 290 -29.76 -12.98 -47.74
CA ILE A 290 -30.16 -13.71 -48.95
C ILE A 290 -29.54 -15.10 -48.84
N TYR A 291 -30.32 -16.09 -48.41
CA TYR A 291 -29.83 -17.40 -47.98
C TYR A 291 -29.05 -18.14 -49.08
N GLU A 292 -29.49 -18.02 -50.32
CA GLU A 292 -28.91 -18.64 -51.51
C GLU A 292 -27.51 -18.10 -51.81
N LYS A 293 -27.25 -16.83 -51.42
CA LYS A 293 -25.96 -16.18 -51.65
C LYS A 293 -24.92 -16.50 -50.58
N VAL A 294 -25.32 -16.93 -49.38
CA VAL A 294 -24.39 -17.12 -48.24
C VAL A 294 -23.18 -18.00 -48.63
N PRO A 295 -23.32 -19.19 -49.25
CA PRO A 295 -22.17 -20.00 -49.65
C PRO A 295 -21.30 -19.33 -50.73
N SER A 296 -21.92 -18.58 -51.65
CA SER A 296 -21.23 -17.91 -52.76
C SER A 296 -20.37 -16.70 -52.36
N LEU A 297 -20.47 -16.23 -51.12
CA LEU A 297 -19.70 -15.07 -50.67
C LEU A 297 -18.20 -15.35 -50.61
N ARG A 298 -17.43 -14.38 -51.11
CA ARG A 298 -15.98 -14.31 -50.95
C ARG A 298 -15.63 -14.04 -49.48
N SER A 299 -14.49 -14.56 -49.04
CA SER A 299 -13.95 -14.28 -47.71
C SER A 299 -13.55 -12.81 -47.56
N ALA A 300 -13.85 -12.24 -46.40
CA ALA A 300 -13.81 -10.79 -46.15
C ALA A 300 -12.45 -10.28 -45.64
N PHE A 301 -11.66 -11.12 -44.99
CA PHE A 301 -10.42 -10.71 -44.29
C PHE A 301 -9.14 -11.32 -44.89
N LYS A 302 -9.22 -12.56 -45.38
CA LYS A 302 -8.10 -13.32 -45.96
C LYS A 302 -8.53 -13.95 -47.28
N GLN A 303 -7.67 -13.90 -48.30
CA GLN A 303 -7.91 -14.63 -49.56
C GLN A 303 -7.88 -16.15 -49.32
N GLY A 304 -8.94 -16.86 -49.71
CA GLY A 304 -9.12 -18.28 -49.39
C GLY A 304 -9.47 -18.55 -47.92
N GLY A 305 -9.95 -17.54 -47.19
CA GLY A 305 -10.43 -17.64 -45.83
C GLY A 305 -11.84 -18.25 -45.70
N SER A 306 -12.26 -18.44 -44.45
CA SER A 306 -13.54 -19.02 -44.05
C SER A 306 -14.58 -17.97 -43.61
N ILE A 307 -14.15 -16.75 -43.25
CA ILE A 307 -15.02 -15.71 -42.72
C ILE A 307 -15.52 -14.77 -43.83
N THR A 308 -16.82 -14.54 -43.87
CA THR A 308 -17.52 -13.71 -44.87
C THR A 308 -18.41 -12.65 -44.20
N ALA A 309 -18.94 -11.72 -44.99
CA ALA A 309 -19.90 -10.72 -44.53
C ALA A 309 -21.22 -11.30 -43.99
N ALA A 310 -21.59 -12.55 -44.32
CA ALA A 310 -22.80 -13.18 -43.79
C ALA A 310 -22.55 -14.01 -42.51
N ASN A 311 -21.33 -14.50 -42.30
CA ASN A 311 -20.98 -15.31 -41.12
C ASN A 311 -20.16 -14.55 -40.06
N SER A 312 -19.87 -13.26 -40.30
CA SER A 312 -19.38 -12.28 -39.33
C SER A 312 -20.53 -11.39 -38.84
N SER A 313 -20.35 -10.76 -37.67
CA SER A 313 -21.32 -9.76 -37.21
C SER A 313 -21.15 -8.41 -37.92
N PRO A 314 -22.24 -7.76 -38.36
CA PRO A 314 -22.18 -6.45 -38.99
C PRO A 314 -22.05 -5.32 -37.95
N LEU A 315 -21.57 -4.17 -38.44
CA LEU A 315 -21.38 -2.94 -37.66
C LEU A 315 -22.74 -2.29 -37.41
N SER A 316 -23.01 -1.83 -36.17
CA SER A 316 -24.37 -1.44 -35.76
C SER A 316 -24.44 -0.35 -34.69
N ASP A 317 -25.56 0.35 -34.64
CA ASP A 317 -25.92 1.31 -33.59
C ASP A 317 -26.89 0.68 -32.58
N GLY A 318 -26.73 0.93 -31.28
CA GLY A 318 -27.70 0.46 -30.27
C GLY A 318 -27.23 0.59 -28.82
N ALA A 319 -28.16 0.48 -27.87
CA ALA A 319 -27.88 0.53 -26.44
C ALA A 319 -28.76 -0.41 -25.60
N SER A 320 -28.24 -0.84 -24.45
CA SER A 320 -28.89 -1.78 -23.51
C SER A 320 -28.66 -1.31 -22.07
N ALA A 321 -29.70 -1.33 -21.24
CA ALA A 321 -29.69 -0.82 -19.87
C ALA A 321 -30.40 -1.76 -18.90
N LEU A 322 -29.84 -1.91 -17.71
CA LEU A 322 -30.34 -2.73 -16.62
C LEU A 322 -30.28 -1.92 -15.32
N ILE A 323 -31.19 -2.20 -14.40
CA ILE A 323 -31.19 -1.62 -13.04
C ILE A 323 -30.89 -2.75 -12.07
N LEU A 324 -29.81 -2.59 -11.32
CA LEU A 324 -29.40 -3.51 -10.26
C LEU A 324 -29.70 -2.89 -8.90
N MET A 325 -30.11 -3.72 -7.96
CA MET A 325 -30.33 -3.35 -6.56
C MET A 325 -29.75 -4.40 -5.62
N SER A 326 -29.56 -4.07 -4.34
CA SER A 326 -29.48 -5.10 -3.31
C SER A 326 -30.84 -5.79 -3.15
N ALA A 327 -30.86 -7.09 -2.88
CA ALA A 327 -32.11 -7.84 -2.65
C ALA A 327 -32.92 -7.27 -1.47
N GLU A 328 -32.24 -6.65 -0.51
CA GLU A 328 -32.83 -5.94 0.62
C GLU A 328 -33.54 -4.65 0.15
N LYS A 329 -32.89 -3.84 -0.71
CA LYS A 329 -33.48 -2.60 -1.23
C LYS A 329 -34.62 -2.86 -2.21
N ALA A 330 -34.49 -3.87 -3.08
CA ALA A 330 -35.59 -4.30 -3.95
C ALA A 330 -36.83 -4.71 -3.13
N LYS A 331 -36.62 -5.43 -2.02
CA LYS A 331 -37.69 -5.84 -1.10
C LYS A 331 -38.28 -4.68 -0.30
N GLU A 332 -37.46 -3.71 0.12
CA GLU A 332 -37.89 -2.47 0.79
C GLU A 332 -38.85 -1.67 -0.12
N LEU A 333 -38.49 -1.54 -1.40
CA LEU A 333 -39.26 -0.81 -2.41
C LEU A 333 -40.45 -1.61 -2.98
N GLY A 334 -40.73 -2.82 -2.45
CA GLY A 334 -41.81 -3.70 -2.95
C GLY A 334 -41.59 -4.25 -4.37
N LEU A 335 -40.41 -4.04 -4.96
CA LEU A 335 -40.08 -4.46 -6.31
C LEU A 335 -39.87 -5.97 -6.36
N LYS A 336 -40.35 -6.59 -7.44
CA LYS A 336 -40.09 -8.00 -7.78
C LYS A 336 -38.94 -8.03 -8.79
N PRO A 337 -37.73 -8.49 -8.41
CA PRO A 337 -36.65 -8.69 -9.37
C PRO A 337 -37.01 -9.64 -10.51
N LEU A 338 -36.25 -9.55 -11.59
CA LEU A 338 -36.31 -10.43 -12.75
C LEU A 338 -35.30 -11.58 -12.61
N ALA A 339 -34.06 -11.23 -12.23
CA ALA A 339 -32.92 -12.12 -12.06
C ALA A 339 -32.10 -11.73 -10.82
N LYS A 340 -31.26 -12.65 -10.32
CA LYS A 340 -30.20 -12.40 -9.32
C LYS A 340 -28.82 -12.33 -10.01
N ILE A 341 -27.75 -12.04 -9.28
CA ILE A 341 -26.33 -12.16 -9.71
C ILE A 341 -25.56 -12.85 -8.58
N VAL A 342 -24.97 -14.03 -8.82
CA VAL A 342 -24.35 -14.88 -7.77
C VAL A 342 -22.86 -15.20 -7.95
N SER A 343 -22.28 -15.12 -9.15
CA SER A 343 -20.82 -15.29 -9.37
C SER A 343 -20.33 -14.46 -10.56
N TYR A 344 -19.01 -14.22 -10.68
CA TYR A 344 -18.38 -13.76 -11.93
C TYR A 344 -16.88 -14.09 -12.09
N ALA A 345 -16.42 -14.37 -13.33
CA ALA A 345 -15.03 -14.80 -13.60
C ALA A 345 -14.27 -14.05 -14.72
N ASP A 346 -13.00 -13.70 -14.45
CA ASP A 346 -12.06 -12.94 -15.30
C ASP A 346 -10.86 -13.80 -15.72
N ALA A 347 -10.67 -14.08 -17.02
CA ALA A 347 -9.36 -14.45 -17.57
C ALA A 347 -9.26 -14.15 -19.07
N GLY A 348 -8.03 -14.12 -19.59
CA GLY A 348 -7.72 -13.86 -21.00
C GLY A 348 -6.79 -14.91 -21.59
N VAL A 349 -6.69 -14.88 -22.92
CA VAL A 349 -5.87 -15.76 -23.77
C VAL A 349 -4.89 -14.91 -24.59
N GLU A 350 -4.06 -15.54 -25.44
CA GLU A 350 -3.28 -14.77 -26.42
C GLU A 350 -4.22 -13.98 -27.35
N PRO A 351 -3.87 -12.76 -27.79
CA PRO A 351 -4.83 -11.89 -28.47
C PRO A 351 -5.39 -12.43 -29.78
N ILE A 352 -4.59 -13.18 -30.53
CA ILE A 352 -5.03 -13.86 -31.76
C ILE A 352 -6.02 -15.01 -31.47
N ASP A 353 -5.98 -15.57 -30.26
CA ASP A 353 -6.89 -16.60 -29.77
C ASP A 353 -8.18 -16.03 -29.13
N PHE A 354 -8.48 -14.73 -29.24
CA PHE A 354 -9.70 -14.16 -28.65
C PHE A 354 -11.01 -14.92 -29.00
N PRO A 355 -11.19 -15.56 -30.17
CA PRO A 355 -12.38 -16.38 -30.46
C PRO A 355 -12.55 -17.57 -29.52
N ILE A 356 -11.45 -18.11 -28.98
CA ILE A 356 -11.44 -19.22 -28.01
C ILE A 356 -11.79 -18.72 -26.61
N ALA A 357 -11.57 -17.43 -26.30
CA ALA A 357 -11.72 -16.89 -24.95
C ALA A 357 -13.04 -17.30 -24.24
N PRO A 358 -14.25 -17.20 -24.85
CA PRO A 358 -15.53 -17.54 -24.21
C PRO A 358 -15.55 -18.92 -23.57
N THR A 359 -14.90 -19.91 -24.19
CA THR A 359 -15.00 -21.33 -23.81
C THR A 359 -14.36 -21.62 -22.45
N VAL A 360 -13.57 -20.72 -21.88
CA VAL A 360 -12.71 -21.04 -20.73
C VAL A 360 -12.87 -20.16 -19.48
N ALA A 361 -13.89 -19.28 -19.41
CA ALA A 361 -14.46 -18.87 -18.11
C ALA A 361 -15.98 -18.95 -18.04
N ILE A 362 -16.64 -19.56 -19.02
CA ILE A 362 -17.91 -20.24 -18.72
C ILE A 362 -17.61 -21.28 -17.61
N PRO A 363 -16.58 -22.16 -17.76
CA PRO A 363 -16.10 -23.02 -16.68
C PRO A 363 -15.71 -22.31 -15.36
N GLN A 364 -14.91 -21.23 -15.40
CA GLN A 364 -14.52 -20.54 -14.16
C GLN A 364 -15.71 -19.87 -13.46
N ALA A 365 -16.68 -19.33 -14.20
CA ALA A 365 -17.88 -18.73 -13.62
C ALA A 365 -18.72 -19.80 -12.94
N LEU A 366 -19.04 -20.89 -13.66
CA LEU A 366 -19.75 -22.07 -13.16
C LEU A 366 -19.07 -22.64 -11.89
N LYS A 367 -17.75 -22.81 -11.93
CA LYS A 367 -16.93 -23.27 -10.79
C LYS A 367 -17.03 -22.35 -9.57
N LYS A 368 -17.17 -21.02 -9.74
CA LYS A 368 -17.39 -20.08 -8.61
C LYS A 368 -18.78 -20.18 -7.97
N ALA A 369 -19.75 -20.75 -8.68
CA ALA A 369 -21.10 -21.01 -8.16
C ALA A 369 -21.33 -22.48 -7.78
N ASN A 370 -20.33 -23.35 -7.97
CA ASN A 370 -20.44 -24.81 -7.81
C ASN A 370 -21.44 -25.47 -8.78
N LEU A 371 -21.57 -24.94 -10.01
CA LEU A 371 -22.34 -25.55 -11.10
C LEU A 371 -21.44 -26.21 -12.15
N SER A 372 -22.03 -27.06 -12.98
CA SER A 372 -21.47 -27.64 -14.20
C SER A 372 -22.09 -27.01 -15.46
N VAL A 373 -21.58 -27.40 -16.64
CA VAL A 373 -22.16 -27.00 -17.94
C VAL A 373 -23.56 -27.61 -18.15
N ASN A 374 -23.85 -28.77 -17.53
CA ASN A 374 -25.10 -29.50 -17.72
C ASN A 374 -26.29 -28.90 -16.96
N ASP A 375 -26.02 -28.19 -15.85
CA ASP A 375 -27.04 -27.50 -15.05
C ASP A 375 -27.68 -26.31 -15.80
N ILE A 376 -27.09 -25.93 -16.94
CA ILE A 376 -27.46 -24.77 -17.73
C ILE A 376 -28.54 -25.11 -18.77
N SER A 377 -29.60 -24.32 -18.75
CA SER A 377 -30.80 -24.41 -19.60
C SER A 377 -30.62 -23.75 -20.96
N LEU A 378 -30.01 -22.55 -21.02
CA LEU A 378 -29.79 -21.75 -22.23
C LEU A 378 -28.37 -21.16 -22.25
N PHE A 379 -27.83 -20.79 -23.41
CA PHE A 379 -26.58 -20.06 -23.57
C PHE A 379 -26.77 -18.89 -24.55
N GLU A 380 -26.14 -17.75 -24.35
CA GLU A 380 -26.18 -16.55 -25.22
C GLU A 380 -24.74 -16.09 -25.56
N ILE A 381 -24.06 -16.85 -26.42
CA ILE A 381 -22.65 -16.64 -26.78
C ILE A 381 -22.58 -15.64 -27.95
N ASN A 382 -22.15 -14.42 -27.67
CA ASN A 382 -22.13 -13.32 -28.62
C ASN A 382 -21.33 -13.65 -29.89
N GLU A 383 -22.07 -13.71 -30.98
CA GLU A 383 -21.64 -14.09 -32.32
C GLU A 383 -20.81 -12.99 -32.99
N ALA A 384 -19.65 -12.60 -32.44
CA ALA A 384 -18.77 -11.67 -33.12
C ALA A 384 -18.41 -12.19 -34.53
N PHE A 385 -18.23 -13.51 -34.62
CA PHE A 385 -18.13 -14.32 -35.84
C PHE A 385 -18.75 -15.69 -35.54
N SER A 386 -19.30 -16.38 -36.54
CA SER A 386 -19.89 -17.73 -36.39
C SER A 386 -18.89 -18.76 -35.85
N VAL A 387 -17.60 -18.61 -36.18
CA VAL A 387 -16.52 -19.44 -35.61
C VAL A 387 -16.48 -19.40 -34.07
N VAL A 388 -16.84 -18.27 -33.43
CA VAL A 388 -16.82 -18.12 -31.95
C VAL A 388 -17.81 -19.09 -31.29
N VAL A 389 -18.98 -19.30 -31.91
CA VAL A 389 -20.01 -20.20 -31.37
C VAL A 389 -19.67 -21.66 -31.65
N ARG A 390 -19.27 -22.01 -32.89
CA ARG A 390 -18.85 -23.38 -33.22
C ARG A 390 -17.64 -23.85 -32.40
N ILE A 391 -16.70 -22.94 -32.08
CA ILE A 391 -15.61 -23.20 -31.12
C ILE A 391 -16.16 -23.48 -29.71
N ALA A 392 -17.18 -22.76 -29.26
CA ALA A 392 -17.78 -22.97 -27.93
C ALA A 392 -18.57 -24.29 -27.83
N GLU A 393 -19.33 -24.64 -28.86
CA GLU A 393 -19.99 -25.95 -28.98
C GLU A 393 -18.97 -27.10 -28.87
N GLN A 394 -17.90 -27.04 -29.68
CA GLN A 394 -16.88 -28.08 -29.75
C GLN A 394 -16.03 -28.21 -28.46
N VAL A 395 -15.67 -27.10 -27.82
CA VAL A 395 -14.75 -27.09 -26.66
C VAL A 395 -15.46 -27.30 -25.32
N LEU A 396 -16.73 -26.91 -25.20
CA LEU A 396 -17.53 -27.12 -23.98
C LEU A 396 -18.54 -28.26 -24.08
N THR A 397 -18.67 -28.90 -25.24
CA THR A 397 -19.63 -29.98 -25.51
C THR A 397 -21.06 -29.54 -25.17
N ILE A 398 -21.42 -28.32 -25.58
CA ILE A 398 -22.76 -27.74 -25.35
C ILE A 398 -23.68 -28.12 -26.50
N ASP A 399 -24.91 -28.51 -26.16
CA ASP A 399 -26.02 -28.67 -27.10
C ASP A 399 -26.33 -27.37 -27.87
N PRO A 400 -26.18 -27.33 -29.21
CA PRO A 400 -26.50 -26.15 -30.03
C PRO A 400 -27.95 -25.68 -29.93
N ALA A 401 -28.89 -26.55 -29.52
CA ALA A 401 -30.28 -26.16 -29.27
C ALA A 401 -30.45 -25.26 -28.03
N LYS A 402 -29.44 -25.18 -27.14
CA LYS A 402 -29.43 -24.28 -25.98
C LYS A 402 -28.77 -22.93 -26.25
N ILE A 403 -27.81 -22.86 -27.18
CA ILE A 403 -27.08 -21.62 -27.49
C ILE A 403 -27.92 -20.73 -28.40
N ASN A 404 -27.97 -19.42 -28.17
CA ASN A 404 -28.54 -18.35 -29.01
C ASN A 404 -29.93 -18.70 -29.59
N VAL A 405 -30.86 -19.12 -28.72
CA VAL A 405 -32.18 -19.67 -29.14
C VAL A 405 -33.06 -18.69 -29.93
N ASN A 406 -32.85 -17.39 -29.69
CA ASN A 406 -33.53 -16.28 -30.35
C ASN A 406 -32.67 -15.57 -31.42
N GLY A 407 -31.55 -16.18 -31.82
CA GLY A 407 -30.55 -15.57 -32.70
C GLY A 407 -29.61 -14.61 -31.96
N GLY A 408 -28.43 -14.38 -32.52
CA GLY A 408 -27.39 -13.57 -31.89
C GLY A 408 -26.82 -12.47 -32.80
N ALA A 409 -25.59 -12.04 -32.52
CA ALA A 409 -25.00 -10.84 -33.13
C ALA A 409 -24.69 -10.93 -34.64
N VAL A 410 -24.72 -12.12 -35.26
CA VAL A 410 -24.62 -12.26 -36.73
C VAL A 410 -25.92 -11.81 -37.41
N ALA A 411 -27.07 -12.05 -36.78
CA ALA A 411 -28.39 -11.69 -37.31
C ALA A 411 -28.97 -10.41 -36.69
N LEU A 412 -28.68 -10.12 -35.43
CA LEU A 412 -29.21 -8.97 -34.67
C LEU A 412 -28.25 -7.77 -34.61
N GLY A 413 -27.09 -7.85 -35.27
CA GLY A 413 -26.05 -6.82 -35.29
C GLY A 413 -25.17 -6.74 -34.03
N HIS A 414 -24.02 -6.04 -34.14
CA HIS A 414 -23.02 -5.97 -33.07
C HIS A 414 -22.58 -4.53 -32.74
N ALA A 415 -23.47 -3.77 -32.09
CA ALA A 415 -23.12 -2.51 -31.44
C ALA A 415 -22.14 -2.80 -30.27
N ILE A 416 -20.83 -2.66 -30.49
CA ILE A 416 -19.80 -3.34 -29.68
C ILE A 416 -19.86 -3.03 -28.17
N GLY A 417 -20.01 -1.76 -27.76
CA GLY A 417 -20.14 -1.39 -26.35
C GLY A 417 -21.44 -1.85 -25.68
N SER A 418 -22.52 -1.99 -26.47
CA SER A 418 -23.85 -2.41 -26.02
C SER A 418 -24.02 -3.93 -25.96
N SER A 419 -23.43 -4.69 -26.88
CA SER A 419 -23.80 -6.10 -27.11
C SER A 419 -23.56 -7.01 -25.90
N GLY A 420 -22.52 -6.73 -25.11
CA GLY A 420 -22.28 -7.41 -23.83
C GLY A 420 -23.37 -7.14 -22.77
N ALA A 421 -24.09 -6.02 -22.84
CA ALA A 421 -25.31 -5.83 -22.05
C ALA A 421 -26.54 -6.43 -22.76
N ARG A 422 -26.65 -6.34 -24.10
CA ARG A 422 -27.75 -6.95 -24.90
C ARG A 422 -27.97 -8.41 -24.54
N ILE A 423 -26.94 -9.23 -24.59
CA ILE A 423 -27.05 -10.69 -24.35
C ILE A 423 -27.48 -11.03 -22.91
N VAL A 424 -27.25 -10.12 -21.95
CA VAL A 424 -27.80 -10.27 -20.59
C VAL A 424 -29.27 -9.86 -20.58
N VAL A 425 -29.66 -8.75 -21.22
CA VAL A 425 -31.07 -8.34 -21.36
C VAL A 425 -31.90 -9.47 -21.99
N SER A 426 -31.49 -9.97 -23.16
CA SER A 426 -32.21 -11.04 -23.87
C SER A 426 -32.31 -12.34 -23.08
N LEU A 427 -31.34 -12.65 -22.22
CA LEU A 427 -31.43 -13.83 -21.35
C LEU A 427 -32.25 -13.60 -20.07
N VAL A 428 -32.44 -12.35 -19.60
CA VAL A 428 -33.39 -12.05 -18.50
C VAL A 428 -34.82 -12.38 -18.93
N HIS A 429 -35.16 -12.12 -20.19
CA HIS A 429 -36.52 -12.30 -20.71
C HIS A 429 -36.76 -13.70 -21.31
N ALA A 430 -35.74 -14.36 -21.86
CA ALA A 430 -35.88 -15.69 -22.48
C ALA A 430 -35.97 -16.88 -21.49
N LEU A 431 -35.38 -16.76 -20.30
CA LEU A 431 -35.35 -17.82 -19.28
C LEU A 431 -36.66 -17.92 -18.49
N LYS A 432 -36.97 -19.12 -17.98
CA LYS A 432 -38.11 -19.35 -17.09
C LYS A 432 -37.70 -19.31 -15.62
N SER A 433 -38.70 -19.34 -14.73
CA SER A 433 -38.48 -19.12 -13.30
C SER A 433 -37.75 -20.30 -12.63
N GLY A 434 -36.47 -20.11 -12.28
CA GLY A 434 -35.60 -21.14 -11.71
C GLY A 434 -34.73 -21.89 -12.73
N GLU A 435 -34.71 -21.44 -13.99
CA GLU A 435 -33.74 -21.92 -15.00
C GLU A 435 -32.43 -21.13 -14.90
N TYR A 436 -31.31 -21.84 -15.08
CA TYR A 436 -29.96 -21.27 -15.19
C TYR A 436 -29.63 -21.06 -16.66
N GLY A 437 -29.66 -19.84 -17.20
CA GLY A 437 -29.04 -19.57 -18.50
C GLY A 437 -27.56 -19.32 -18.37
N ALA A 438 -26.89 -19.12 -19.51
CA ALA A 438 -25.50 -18.72 -19.67
C ALA A 438 -25.31 -17.81 -20.88
N ALA A 439 -24.10 -17.31 -21.08
CA ALA A 439 -23.78 -16.43 -22.19
C ALA A 439 -22.25 -16.33 -22.41
N GLY A 440 -21.83 -15.61 -23.44
CA GLY A 440 -20.41 -15.42 -23.79
C GLY A 440 -20.18 -14.09 -24.49
N VAL A 441 -19.00 -13.50 -24.30
CA VAL A 441 -18.52 -12.37 -25.13
C VAL A 441 -17.00 -12.41 -25.10
N CYS A 442 -16.39 -12.33 -26.28
CA CYS A 442 -14.96 -12.14 -26.49
C CYS A 442 -14.67 -10.66 -26.82
N ASN A 443 -13.41 -10.26 -26.93
CA ASN A 443 -13.02 -8.87 -27.25
C ASN A 443 -11.56 -8.76 -27.72
N GLY A 444 -11.23 -7.70 -28.48
CA GLY A 444 -9.85 -7.31 -28.83
C GLY A 444 -9.05 -6.75 -27.64
N VAL A 445 -7.73 -6.51 -27.82
CA VAL A 445 -6.77 -6.25 -26.71
C VAL A 445 -5.65 -5.24 -27.10
N ARG A 446 -5.09 -4.47 -26.14
CA ARG A 446 -3.79 -3.71 -26.23
C ARG A 446 -2.76 -4.14 -25.13
N ARG A 447 -1.43 -3.95 -25.34
CA ARG A 447 -0.35 -4.98 -25.14
C ARG A 447 0.27 -5.22 -23.74
N ARG A 448 0.90 -6.42 -23.60
CA ARG A 448 2.11 -6.78 -22.82
C ARG A 448 2.30 -6.09 -21.45
N SER A 449 1.56 -6.57 -20.47
CA SER A 449 2.09 -6.86 -19.12
C SER A 449 1.21 -7.95 -18.47
N LEU A 450 1.67 -8.61 -17.40
CA LEU A 450 1.00 -9.81 -16.89
C LEU A 450 -0.47 -9.55 -16.50
N CYS A 451 -1.36 -10.43 -17.00
CA CYS A 451 -2.78 -10.55 -16.67
C CYS A 451 -3.66 -9.31 -16.96
N SER A 452 -4.30 -9.31 -18.14
CA SER A 452 -5.59 -8.60 -18.32
C SER A 452 -6.76 -9.51 -17.91
N HIS A 453 -7.81 -8.91 -17.35
CA HIS A 453 -8.89 -9.57 -16.59
C HIS A 453 -10.25 -9.30 -17.29
N TYR A 454 -11.17 -10.27 -17.47
CA TYR A 454 -12.40 -10.09 -18.30
C TYR A 454 -13.81 -10.02 -17.61
N SER A 455 -14.21 -10.96 -16.74
CA SER A 455 -15.34 -10.89 -15.75
C SER A 455 -16.73 -11.24 -16.28
N LYS A 456 -17.40 -12.32 -15.79
CA LYS A 456 -18.88 -12.50 -15.76
C LYS A 456 -19.48 -13.70 -14.97
N THR A 457 -20.67 -13.48 -14.37
CA THR A 457 -21.99 -14.19 -14.33
C THR A 457 -22.16 -15.68 -13.91
N VAL A 458 -22.83 -16.05 -12.79
CA VAL A 458 -23.73 -17.25 -12.57
C VAL A 458 -24.85 -16.89 -11.58
N VAL A 459 -25.99 -17.62 -11.50
CA VAL A 459 -27.12 -17.27 -10.60
C VAL A 459 -27.96 -18.47 -10.07
N ASP A 460 -28.31 -18.53 -8.77
CA ASP A 460 -29.03 -19.63 -8.05
C ASP A 460 -30.23 -19.15 -7.17
N ASN A 461 -31.22 -20.04 -6.96
CA ASN A 461 -32.40 -19.85 -6.11
C ASN A 461 -32.97 -21.15 -5.46
N LYS A 462 -32.89 -21.27 -4.11
CA LYS A 462 -33.69 -22.22 -3.29
C LYS A 462 -34.39 -21.53 -2.12
N ARG A 463 -35.61 -22.00 -1.79
CA ARG A 463 -36.53 -21.39 -0.79
C ARG A 463 -36.38 -21.91 0.63
N ILE A 464 -36.75 -21.07 1.60
CA ILE A 464 -37.16 -21.44 2.97
C ILE A 464 -38.53 -20.78 3.28
N GLN A 465 -39.47 -21.55 3.83
CA GLN A 465 -40.69 -21.09 4.51
C GLN A 465 -41.04 -22.10 5.62
N ASN A 466 -41.17 -21.69 6.90
CA ASN A 466 -42.41 -21.61 7.71
C ASN A 466 -42.03 -21.68 9.23
N MET A 467 -42.81 -21.27 10.25
CA MET A 467 -44.10 -20.56 10.31
C MET A 467 -44.30 -19.81 11.67
N ARG A 468 -45.19 -18.80 11.66
CA ARG A 468 -46.15 -18.35 12.72
C ARG A 468 -45.75 -18.11 14.21
N ARG A 469 -46.05 -16.84 14.63
CA ARG A 469 -46.82 -16.39 15.83
C ARG A 469 -46.16 -16.62 17.22
N SER A 470 -46.36 -15.77 18.25
CA SER A 470 -47.50 -14.88 18.59
C SER A 470 -47.10 -13.57 19.33
N ARG A 471 -48.06 -12.84 19.95
CA ARG A 471 -47.97 -11.45 20.51
C ARG A 471 -48.07 -11.44 22.08
N PRO A 472 -48.41 -10.34 22.81
CA PRO A 472 -47.51 -9.24 23.25
C PRO A 472 -47.63 -8.80 24.75
N LYS A 473 -46.76 -7.88 25.22
CA LYS A 473 -46.90 -6.82 26.28
C LYS A 473 -45.56 -6.03 26.35
N LYS A 474 -45.38 -4.71 26.62
CA LYS A 474 -46.18 -3.52 27.05
C LYS A 474 -46.04 -3.12 28.55
N PHE A 475 -45.77 -1.82 28.81
CA PHE A 475 -45.49 -1.10 30.08
C PHE A 475 -44.09 -1.34 30.72
N SER A 476 -43.41 -0.36 31.37
CA SER A 476 -43.55 1.12 31.38
C SER A 476 -42.33 1.86 31.99
N ARG A 477 -42.28 3.19 31.84
CA ARG A 477 -41.39 4.11 32.60
C ARG A 477 -41.72 4.13 34.10
N ILE A 478 -40.75 4.52 34.94
CA ILE A 478 -40.89 5.51 36.02
C ILE A 478 -39.48 6.08 36.38
N THR A 479 -39.43 7.23 37.05
CA THR A 479 -38.22 8.02 37.35
C THR A 479 -37.92 8.08 38.87
N ALA A 480 -36.68 8.46 39.24
CA ALA A 480 -36.37 9.63 40.09
C ALA A 480 -35.27 9.47 41.19
N ARG A 481 -34.46 10.54 41.30
CA ARG A 481 -33.86 11.17 42.53
C ARG A 481 -32.67 10.54 43.29
N HIS A 482 -31.73 11.45 43.62
CA HIS A 482 -30.78 11.38 44.74
C HIS A 482 -31.50 11.57 46.10
N PRO A 483 -30.83 11.31 47.24
CA PRO A 483 -30.19 12.44 47.95
C PRO A 483 -28.73 12.17 48.40
N SER A 484 -28.11 13.20 48.98
CA SER A 484 -26.75 13.21 49.56
C SER A 484 -26.78 13.45 51.07
N VAL A 485 -25.74 13.04 51.81
CA VAL A 485 -25.52 13.34 53.23
C VAL A 485 -24.04 13.73 53.45
N ILE A 486 -23.77 14.57 54.45
CA ILE A 486 -22.48 15.21 54.79
C ILE A 486 -22.28 15.14 56.34
N LEU A 487 -21.08 15.46 56.85
CA LEU A 487 -20.67 15.58 58.27
C LEU A 487 -20.38 14.23 59.00
N SER A 488 -19.46 14.14 59.98
CA SER A 488 -18.46 15.11 60.49
C SER A 488 -17.35 14.48 61.37
N ASP A 489 -16.20 15.16 61.45
CA ASP A 489 -15.18 15.12 62.53
C ASP A 489 -15.65 16.00 63.74
N PRO A 490 -14.92 16.20 64.88
CA PRO A 490 -13.61 15.68 65.32
C PRO A 490 -13.57 15.21 66.81
N THR A 491 -12.40 14.84 67.34
CA THR A 491 -11.89 15.40 68.63
C THR A 491 -10.39 15.14 68.87
N LYS A 492 -9.78 15.87 69.82
CA LYS A 492 -8.34 15.90 70.13
C LYS A 492 -7.99 15.08 71.38
N MET A 493 -6.71 14.70 71.51
CA MET A 493 -6.00 14.71 72.80
C MET A 493 -4.61 15.36 72.65
N SER A 494 -4.10 15.89 73.76
CA SER A 494 -2.77 16.49 73.95
C SER A 494 -1.75 15.40 74.39
N GLU A 495 -0.44 15.61 74.62
CA GLU A 495 0.26 16.71 75.30
C GLU A 495 1.68 17.02 74.75
N LYS A 496 2.38 17.93 75.43
CA LYS A 496 3.75 18.39 75.14
C LYS A 496 4.77 17.54 75.89
N GLU A 497 6.02 17.54 75.43
CA GLU A 497 7.10 18.09 76.26
C GLU A 497 8.34 18.48 75.45
N SER A 498 9.35 19.06 76.09
CA SER A 498 10.54 19.62 75.43
C SER A 498 11.81 19.44 76.24
N SER A 499 12.93 19.13 75.58
CA SER A 499 14.26 19.33 76.14
C SER A 499 15.28 19.68 75.06
N LYS A 500 16.12 20.68 75.32
CA LYS A 500 17.43 20.85 74.66
C LYS A 500 18.48 20.20 75.53
N ALA A 501 19.42 19.47 74.94
CA ALA A 501 20.71 19.18 75.56
C ALA A 501 21.79 19.21 74.47
N SER A 502 22.88 19.91 74.74
CA SER A 502 24.06 20.00 73.87
C SER A 502 25.20 19.19 74.47
N ILE A 503 25.92 18.44 73.64
CA ILE A 503 27.24 17.92 73.97
C ILE A 503 28.22 18.47 72.93
N GLU A 504 29.39 18.90 73.38
CA GLU A 504 30.39 19.55 72.54
C GLU A 504 31.35 18.56 71.87
N ARG A 505 31.98 19.07 70.80
CA ARG A 505 33.37 18.85 70.37
C ARG A 505 34.06 17.56 70.85
N ASP A 506 34.52 16.80 69.86
CA ASP A 506 35.94 16.43 69.86
C ASP A 506 36.59 16.82 68.52
N ARG A 507 37.91 17.04 68.53
CA ARG A 507 38.72 17.43 67.37
C ARG A 507 39.91 16.47 67.25
N SER A 508 39.86 15.56 66.29
CA SER A 508 41.05 14.95 65.71
C SER A 508 41.26 15.47 64.28
N GLU A 509 42.41 16.08 64.03
CA GLU A 509 42.85 16.42 62.68
C GLU A 509 43.60 15.22 62.10
N ASP A 510 42.95 14.41 61.27
CA ASP A 510 43.63 13.46 60.38
C ASP A 510 43.68 14.02 58.96
N LYS A 511 44.90 14.22 58.46
CA LYS A 511 45.16 14.67 57.08
C LYS A 511 44.90 13.52 56.11
N PHE A 512 44.08 13.77 55.10
CA PHE A 512 44.13 13.03 53.84
C PHE A 512 44.03 13.98 52.65
N ASP A 513 44.77 13.66 51.59
CA ASP A 513 45.22 14.68 50.62
C ASP A 513 44.10 15.36 49.84
N SER A 514 44.15 16.70 49.87
CA SER A 514 43.39 17.55 48.96
C SER A 514 44.01 17.53 47.57
N VAL A 515 43.77 16.45 46.82
CA VAL A 515 43.94 16.48 45.36
C VAL A 515 42.98 17.51 44.80
N THR A 516 43.50 18.68 44.46
CA THR A 516 42.74 19.81 43.93
C THR A 516 42.20 19.49 42.54
N ILE A 517 41.01 18.87 42.49
CA ILE A 517 40.19 18.84 41.27
C ILE A 517 39.75 20.28 41.00
N ASP A 518 40.18 20.84 39.87
CA ASP A 518 39.99 22.25 39.56
C ASP A 518 38.50 22.62 39.48
N SER A 519 38.09 23.53 40.38
CA SER A 519 36.68 23.89 40.60
C SER A 519 35.99 24.57 39.41
N ALA A 520 36.76 24.91 38.36
CA ALA A 520 36.27 25.41 37.08
C ALA A 520 35.55 24.36 36.22
N ASP A 521 35.78 23.05 36.45
CA ASP A 521 35.29 21.95 35.58
C ASP A 521 34.17 21.09 36.24
N GLY A 522 33.62 21.54 37.38
CA GLY A 522 32.57 20.84 38.13
C GLY A 522 31.17 20.94 37.50
N ASP A 523 30.58 19.78 37.18
CA ASP A 523 29.25 19.62 36.56
C ASP A 523 28.13 20.32 37.37
N GLU A 524 27.13 20.91 36.69
CA GLU A 524 26.08 21.72 37.35
C GLU A 524 25.23 20.87 38.31
N ALA A 525 25.10 19.56 38.03
CA ALA A 525 24.50 18.57 38.92
C ALA A 525 25.29 18.34 40.23
N LEU A 526 26.62 18.43 40.21
CA LEU A 526 27.46 18.23 41.40
C LEU A 526 27.15 19.28 42.48
N ARG A 527 26.86 20.51 42.05
CA ARG A 527 26.43 21.63 42.93
C ARG A 527 25.02 21.46 43.51
N LEU A 528 24.23 20.53 42.96
CA LEU A 528 22.80 20.34 43.28
C LEU A 528 22.54 19.06 44.11
N VAL A 529 23.40 18.04 43.98
CA VAL A 529 23.31 16.76 44.69
C VAL A 529 24.45 16.59 45.73
N GLY A 530 25.59 17.24 45.53
CA GLY A 530 26.74 17.13 46.42
C GLY A 530 27.57 15.85 46.27
N LEU A 531 28.72 15.82 46.96
CA LEU A 531 29.73 14.75 46.85
C LEU A 531 29.28 13.41 47.47
N VAL A 532 28.32 13.42 48.40
CA VAL A 532 27.77 12.20 49.05
C VAL A 532 26.31 12.05 48.63
N LYS A 533 25.78 10.81 48.66
CA LYS A 533 24.36 10.53 48.41
C LYS A 533 23.49 11.23 49.46
N THR A 534 22.52 12.03 49.02
CA THR A 534 21.72 12.89 49.92
C THR A 534 20.35 12.32 50.26
N ALA A 535 19.82 11.39 49.45
CA ALA A 535 18.55 10.73 49.70
C ALA A 535 18.56 9.25 49.30
N GLU A 536 17.65 8.47 49.90
CA GLU A 536 17.33 7.11 49.47
C GLU A 536 15.88 7.07 48.96
N PHE A 537 15.69 7.28 47.66
CA PHE A 537 14.37 7.22 47.04
C PHE A 537 13.90 5.77 46.84
N THR A 538 12.67 5.46 47.26
CA THR A 538 12.08 4.11 47.10
C THR A 538 11.94 3.71 45.63
N GLU A 539 11.97 2.40 45.33
CA GLU A 539 11.84 1.91 43.95
C GLU A 539 10.50 2.33 43.32
N GLU A 540 9.42 2.39 44.11
CA GLU A 540 8.11 2.85 43.65
C GLU A 540 8.11 4.35 43.26
N TYR A 541 8.84 5.20 44.00
CA TYR A 541 9.03 6.61 43.65
C TYR A 541 9.86 6.75 42.37
N ASN A 542 10.94 5.98 42.24
CA ASN A 542 11.76 5.92 41.03
C ASN A 542 10.93 5.45 39.80
N LEU A 543 10.00 4.51 39.97
CA LEU A 543 9.05 4.08 38.94
C LEU A 543 8.03 5.17 38.58
N LYS A 544 7.52 5.92 39.56
CA LYS A 544 6.63 7.08 39.34
C LYS A 544 7.35 8.18 38.54
N LEU A 545 8.57 8.54 38.94
CA LEU A 545 9.43 9.50 38.23
C LEU A 545 9.76 9.04 36.81
N ARG A 546 10.16 7.78 36.62
CA ARG A 546 10.40 7.20 35.29
C ARG A 546 9.18 7.29 34.38
N ARG A 547 7.98 6.99 34.89
CA ARG A 547 6.70 7.16 34.16
C ARG A 547 6.38 8.64 33.84
N LYS A 548 6.92 9.60 34.59
CA LYS A 548 6.79 11.03 34.30
C LYS A 548 7.72 11.46 33.16
N LEU A 549 8.97 10.96 33.15
CA LEU A 549 9.94 11.18 32.06
C LEU A 549 9.47 10.53 30.74
N ASP A 550 9.06 9.25 30.80
CA ASP A 550 8.60 8.46 29.64
C ASP A 550 7.33 9.02 28.97
N LYS A 551 6.56 9.87 29.66
CA LYS A 551 5.40 10.58 29.08
C LYS A 551 5.77 11.78 28.20
N LEU A 552 6.98 12.32 28.33
CA LEU A 552 7.36 13.57 27.66
C LEU A 552 8.54 13.38 26.69
N ILE A 553 9.63 12.77 27.13
CA ILE A 553 10.86 12.73 26.34
C ILE A 553 10.73 11.77 25.14
N PRO A 554 10.39 10.47 25.29
CA PRO A 554 10.30 9.56 24.16
C PRO A 554 9.25 9.97 23.09
N PRO A 555 8.04 10.46 23.44
CA PRO A 555 7.08 10.94 22.45
C PRO A 555 7.58 12.14 21.64
N LEU A 556 8.29 13.10 22.26
CA LEU A 556 8.88 14.23 21.54
C LEU A 556 10.03 13.77 20.62
N CYS A 557 10.94 12.92 21.11
CA CYS A 557 11.99 12.31 20.29
C CYS A 557 11.41 11.57 19.08
N ALA A 558 10.33 10.83 19.29
CA ALA A 558 9.62 10.11 18.24
C ALA A 558 8.94 11.04 17.22
N ALA A 559 8.26 12.10 17.68
CA ALA A 559 7.63 13.08 16.77
C ALA A 559 8.66 13.74 15.84
N VAL A 560 9.83 14.13 16.38
CA VAL A 560 10.95 14.66 15.60
C VAL A 560 11.43 13.65 14.56
N TYR A 561 11.76 12.42 14.98
CA TYR A 561 12.29 11.39 14.08
C TYR A 561 11.27 10.91 13.03
N PHE A 562 9.98 10.92 13.37
CA PHE A 562 8.88 10.68 12.44
C PHE A 562 8.85 11.75 11.34
N THR A 563 8.86 13.03 11.70
CA THR A 563 8.95 14.10 10.68
C THR A 563 10.22 13.99 9.85
N GLN A 564 11.36 13.63 10.46
CA GLN A 564 12.66 13.51 9.78
C GLN A 564 12.64 12.42 8.69
N PHE A 565 11.97 11.29 8.94
CA PHE A 565 11.90 10.23 7.95
C PHE A 565 10.79 10.45 6.89
N LEU A 566 9.72 11.19 7.21
CA LEU A 566 8.74 11.63 6.20
C LEU A 566 9.37 12.55 5.14
N ASP A 567 10.28 13.43 5.52
CA ASP A 567 11.01 14.24 4.55
C ASP A 567 11.92 13.37 3.66
N LYS A 568 12.66 12.42 4.24
CA LYS A 568 13.49 11.50 3.44
C LYS A 568 12.67 10.66 2.45
N THR A 569 11.43 10.31 2.78
CA THR A 569 10.53 9.64 1.81
C THR A 569 9.85 10.61 0.82
N SER A 570 9.86 11.93 1.05
CA SER A 570 9.32 12.94 0.11
C SER A 570 9.92 12.83 -1.30
N LEU A 571 11.22 12.52 -1.38
CA LEU A 571 11.94 12.38 -2.65
C LEU A 571 11.42 11.21 -3.49
N ASN A 572 11.00 10.11 -2.85
CA ASN A 572 10.46 8.94 -3.54
C ASN A 572 9.10 9.22 -4.20
N TYR A 573 8.30 10.15 -3.67
CA TYR A 573 7.11 10.67 -4.37
C TYR A 573 7.50 11.66 -5.48
N ALA A 574 8.51 12.50 -5.23
CA ALA A 574 9.01 13.47 -6.20
C ALA A 574 9.72 12.83 -7.41
N ARG A 575 10.12 11.56 -7.39
CA ARG A 575 10.70 10.88 -8.58
C ARG A 575 9.73 10.82 -9.76
N LEU A 576 8.42 10.84 -9.53
CA LEU A 576 7.39 11.00 -10.58
C LEU A 576 7.42 12.37 -11.28
N VAL A 577 8.13 13.35 -10.71
CA VAL A 577 8.15 14.76 -11.14
C VAL A 577 9.44 15.12 -11.87
N PHE A 578 10.54 14.39 -11.68
CA PHE A 578 11.76 14.62 -12.47
C PHE A 578 11.52 14.41 -13.98
N THR A 579 10.61 13.51 -14.35
CA THR A 579 10.11 13.32 -15.73
C THR A 579 9.36 14.54 -16.29
N LEU A 580 8.89 15.47 -15.44
CA LEU A 580 8.26 16.73 -15.85
C LEU A 580 9.27 17.89 -15.87
N ILE A 581 10.17 17.96 -14.89
CA ILE A 581 11.23 18.97 -14.83
C ILE A 581 12.18 18.81 -16.03
N GLY A 582 12.56 17.56 -16.36
CA GLY A 582 13.36 17.24 -17.55
C GLY A 582 12.67 17.53 -18.91
N CYS A 583 11.40 17.93 -18.92
CA CYS A 583 10.70 18.43 -20.11
C CYS A 583 10.54 19.96 -20.12
N SER A 584 11.11 20.68 -19.16
CA SER A 584 10.97 22.14 -19.03
C SER A 584 12.18 22.93 -19.55
N ASP A 585 13.39 22.38 -19.47
CA ASP A 585 14.64 23.05 -19.89
C ASP A 585 15.05 22.76 -21.35
N VAL A 586 14.21 22.07 -22.15
CA VAL A 586 14.48 21.77 -23.57
C VAL A 586 13.29 22.16 -24.45
N ASN A 587 13.06 23.47 -24.61
CA ASN A 587 12.34 24.04 -25.76
C ASN A 587 12.47 25.58 -25.84
N SER A 588 13.68 26.08 -26.11
CA SER A 588 13.86 27.37 -26.79
C SER A 588 15.22 27.46 -27.48
N GLN A 589 15.21 28.05 -28.68
CA GLN A 589 16.35 28.24 -29.60
C GLN A 589 16.93 26.96 -30.24
N ASN A 590 17.36 27.13 -31.51
CA ASN A 590 18.00 26.13 -32.37
C ASN A 590 17.22 24.83 -32.63
N GLY A 591 16.20 24.91 -33.49
CA GLY A 591 15.63 23.73 -34.13
C GLY A 591 16.61 23.11 -35.14
N ASN A 592 17.07 21.89 -34.88
CA ASN A 592 17.69 21.02 -35.90
C ASN A 592 17.52 19.55 -35.50
N GLN A 593 16.70 18.80 -36.25
CA GLN A 593 16.32 17.42 -35.90
C GLN A 593 17.18 16.40 -36.67
N TYR A 594 18.35 16.07 -36.13
CA TYR A 594 19.21 15.04 -36.70
C TYR A 594 18.71 13.62 -36.37
N TYR A 595 18.40 12.84 -37.42
CA TYR A 595 18.26 11.39 -37.32
C TYR A 595 19.63 10.73 -37.47
N GLY A 596 20.08 10.01 -36.44
CA GLY A 596 21.23 9.11 -36.50
C GLY A 596 20.82 7.66 -36.81
N PRO A 597 21.74 6.80 -37.27
CA PRO A 597 21.46 5.40 -37.59
C PRO A 597 21.15 4.56 -36.33
N ALA A 598 20.49 3.43 -36.55
CA ALA A 598 19.88 2.63 -35.49
C ALA A 598 20.86 1.71 -34.74
N ASP A 599 21.64 2.25 -33.79
CA ASP A 599 22.38 1.43 -32.82
C ASP A 599 22.62 2.05 -31.43
N HIS A 600 21.91 3.13 -31.05
CA HIS A 600 22.01 3.72 -29.71
C HIS A 600 20.66 3.79 -28.99
N ARG A 601 20.65 3.41 -27.71
CA ARG A 601 19.47 3.38 -26.84
C ARG A 601 19.08 4.82 -26.47
N PRO A 602 17.78 5.18 -26.44
CA PRO A 602 17.35 6.57 -26.25
C PRO A 602 17.67 7.13 -24.85
N ALA A 603 17.74 8.45 -24.75
CA ALA A 603 18.21 9.24 -23.62
C ALA A 603 17.37 9.09 -22.32
N VAL A 604 17.57 7.98 -21.62
CA VAL A 604 16.98 7.69 -20.29
C VAL A 604 18.04 7.78 -19.17
N THR A 605 19.33 7.72 -19.51
CA THR A 605 20.46 7.67 -18.56
C THR A 605 20.56 8.89 -17.66
N ASP A 606 20.42 10.08 -18.23
CA ASP A 606 20.88 11.31 -17.59
C ASP A 606 19.86 11.80 -16.54
N LEU A 607 18.58 11.50 -16.75
CA LEU A 607 17.50 11.82 -15.83
C LEU A 607 17.60 11.05 -14.50
N ASP A 608 17.98 9.78 -14.57
CA ASP A 608 18.19 8.93 -13.37
C ASP A 608 19.51 9.25 -12.65
N GLN A 609 20.56 9.68 -13.38
CA GLN A 609 21.78 10.20 -12.75
C GLN A 609 21.51 11.47 -11.93
N ASN A 610 20.73 12.40 -12.50
CA ASN A 610 20.33 13.63 -11.82
C ASN A 610 19.50 13.36 -10.54
N TYR A 611 18.65 12.33 -10.53
CA TYR A 611 17.95 11.89 -9.30
C TYR A 611 18.94 11.42 -8.22
N ASN A 612 19.94 10.60 -8.59
CA ASN A 612 20.93 10.10 -7.65
C ASN A 612 21.81 11.23 -7.07
N LEU A 613 22.17 12.23 -7.88
CA LEU A 613 22.89 13.43 -7.41
C LEU A 613 22.07 14.25 -6.42
N VAL A 614 20.77 14.44 -6.67
CA VAL A 614 19.86 15.16 -5.75
C VAL A 614 19.61 14.38 -4.45
N SER A 615 19.61 13.05 -4.50
CA SER A 615 19.57 12.20 -3.31
C SER A 615 20.86 12.31 -2.48
N ALA A 616 22.03 12.35 -3.14
CA ALA A 616 23.33 12.54 -2.50
C ALA A 616 23.54 13.96 -1.93
N ALA A 617 22.95 15.00 -2.54
CA ALA A 617 23.06 16.40 -2.11
C ALA A 617 22.74 16.62 -0.63
N PHE A 618 21.70 15.94 -0.13
CA PHE A 618 21.33 15.93 1.28
C PHE A 618 22.47 15.41 2.17
N TYR A 619 23.07 14.28 1.80
CA TYR A 619 24.13 13.65 2.59
C TYR A 619 25.46 14.41 2.52
N PHE A 620 25.72 15.17 1.44
CA PHE A 620 26.86 16.10 1.41
C PHE A 620 26.69 17.25 2.40
N GLY A 621 25.49 17.86 2.48
CA GLY A 621 25.19 18.88 3.49
C GLY A 621 25.29 18.33 4.92
N PHE A 622 24.76 17.13 5.14
CA PHE A 622 24.87 16.41 6.40
C PHE A 622 26.34 16.19 6.80
N LEU A 623 27.17 15.66 5.90
CA LEU A 623 28.56 15.30 6.14
C LEU A 623 29.44 16.50 6.53
N VAL A 624 29.25 17.65 5.88
CA VAL A 624 30.03 18.87 6.14
C VAL A 624 29.68 19.47 7.52
N PHE A 625 28.41 19.44 7.92
CA PHE A 625 27.93 20.17 9.09
C PHE A 625 27.79 19.34 10.38
N GLU A 626 27.88 18.00 10.32
CA GLU A 626 27.79 17.11 11.50
C GLU A 626 28.74 17.53 12.64
N PHE A 627 30.06 17.56 12.40
CA PHE A 627 31.05 17.93 13.43
C PHE A 627 30.85 19.38 13.97
N PRO A 628 30.76 20.44 13.14
CA PRO A 628 30.45 21.78 13.62
C PRO A 628 29.19 21.84 14.48
N THR A 629 28.11 21.21 14.02
CA THR A 629 26.80 21.18 14.69
C THR A 629 26.87 20.52 16.06
N VAL A 630 27.58 19.39 16.18
CA VAL A 630 27.74 18.66 17.45
C VAL A 630 28.54 19.48 18.47
N TYR A 631 29.59 20.20 18.04
CA TYR A 631 30.35 21.11 18.91
C TYR A 631 29.61 22.41 19.25
N ILE A 632 28.75 22.92 18.37
CA ILE A 632 27.86 24.05 18.64
C ILE A 632 26.78 23.64 19.65
N ALA A 633 26.15 22.48 19.46
CA ALA A 633 25.16 21.93 20.38
C ALA A 633 25.73 21.74 21.80
N GLN A 634 26.99 21.32 21.93
CA GLN A 634 27.67 21.21 23.24
C GLN A 634 27.87 22.56 23.95
N LYS A 635 27.98 23.68 23.22
CA LYS A 635 28.13 25.02 23.80
C LYS A 635 26.80 25.72 24.09
N LEU A 636 25.76 25.40 23.33
CA LEU A 636 24.43 26.02 23.42
C LEU A 636 23.45 25.18 24.26
N ARG A 637 22.23 25.69 24.42
CA ARG A 637 21.11 24.92 24.99
C ARG A 637 20.65 23.87 23.97
N ILE A 638 21.04 22.62 24.21
CA ILE A 638 20.91 21.46 23.30
C ILE A 638 19.50 21.32 22.70
N ALA A 639 18.45 21.35 23.53
CA ALA A 639 17.07 21.17 23.06
C ALA A 639 16.54 22.40 22.32
N LYS A 640 17.03 23.60 22.66
CA LYS A 640 16.65 24.84 21.95
C LYS A 640 17.34 24.96 20.60
N TYR A 641 18.61 24.55 20.51
CA TYR A 641 19.35 24.46 19.25
C TYR A 641 18.70 23.44 18.29
N LEU A 642 18.28 22.27 18.80
CA LEU A 642 17.48 21.31 18.03
C LEU A 642 16.17 21.93 17.52
N GLY A 643 15.38 22.55 18.39
CA GLY A 643 14.08 23.13 18.03
C GLY A 643 14.18 24.25 16.99
N VAL A 644 15.20 25.12 17.06
CA VAL A 644 15.44 26.16 16.05
C VAL A 644 15.81 25.54 14.70
N ASN A 645 16.71 24.57 14.67
CA ASN A 645 17.09 23.89 13.42
C ASN A 645 15.89 23.15 12.79
N ILE A 646 14.99 22.58 13.60
CA ILE A 646 13.76 21.94 13.09
C ILE A 646 12.83 22.95 12.41
N CYS A 647 12.67 24.15 12.98
CA CYS A 647 11.86 25.21 12.36
C CYS A 647 12.49 25.73 11.05
N ILE A 648 13.82 25.89 10.99
CA ILE A 648 14.54 26.29 9.77
C ILE A 648 14.42 25.20 8.70
N TRP A 649 14.63 23.94 9.06
CA TRP A 649 14.45 22.77 8.21
C TRP A 649 13.04 22.72 7.61
N GLY A 650 11.99 22.89 8.42
CA GLY A 650 10.62 22.94 7.93
C GLY A 650 10.35 24.09 6.95
N ALA A 651 10.96 25.26 7.16
CA ALA A 651 10.88 26.37 6.21
C ALA A 651 11.62 26.09 4.89
N VAL A 652 12.84 25.51 4.95
CA VAL A 652 13.58 25.03 3.76
C VAL A 652 12.77 23.96 3.01
N LEU A 653 12.05 23.10 3.73
CA LEU A 653 11.19 22.09 3.13
C LEU A 653 9.99 22.71 2.39
N MET A 654 9.36 23.76 2.95
CA MET A 654 8.32 24.52 2.24
C MET A 654 8.85 25.21 0.96
N LEU A 655 10.09 25.73 0.98
CA LEU A 655 10.71 26.39 -0.18
C LEU A 655 10.93 25.45 -1.38
N HIS A 656 10.97 24.12 -1.19
CA HIS A 656 10.99 23.15 -2.29
C HIS A 656 9.73 23.20 -3.17
N ALA A 657 8.63 23.80 -2.69
CA ALA A 657 7.45 24.06 -3.53
C ALA A 657 7.66 25.21 -4.54
N VAL A 658 8.64 26.09 -4.32
CA VAL A 658 8.95 27.23 -5.22
C VAL A 658 10.03 26.86 -6.24
N GLY A 659 11.03 26.05 -5.86
CA GLY A 659 12.13 25.65 -6.73
C GLY A 659 11.70 24.99 -8.04
N THR A 660 12.08 25.59 -9.17
CA THR A 660 11.81 25.09 -10.52
C THR A 660 13.04 24.49 -11.22
N SER A 661 14.25 24.97 -10.92
CA SER A 661 15.49 24.51 -11.55
C SER A 661 16.23 23.44 -10.73
N PHE A 662 17.02 22.61 -11.41
CA PHE A 662 17.87 21.60 -10.78
C PHE A 662 18.80 22.18 -9.70
N GLY A 663 19.47 23.29 -10.01
CA GLY A 663 20.41 23.95 -9.08
C GLY A 663 19.72 24.45 -7.80
N ALA A 664 18.51 25.02 -7.91
CA ALA A 664 17.74 25.44 -6.74
C ALA A 664 17.33 24.23 -5.88
N PHE A 665 16.91 23.12 -6.50
CA PHE A 665 16.52 21.91 -5.79
C PHE A 665 17.72 21.22 -5.11
N PHE A 666 18.89 21.20 -5.76
CA PHE A 666 20.15 20.70 -5.19
C PHE A 666 20.58 21.54 -3.98
N ALA A 667 20.58 22.87 -4.10
CA ALA A 667 20.96 23.78 -3.01
C ALA A 667 20.01 23.66 -1.82
N LEU A 668 18.69 23.60 -2.04
CA LEU A 668 17.71 23.39 -0.98
C LEU A 668 17.92 22.03 -0.29
N ARG A 669 18.27 20.96 -1.02
CA ARG A 669 18.60 19.66 -0.43
C ARG A 669 19.89 19.66 0.39
N PHE A 670 20.92 20.41 -0.03
CA PHE A 670 22.13 20.59 0.76
C PHE A 670 21.86 21.32 2.08
N LEU A 671 21.06 22.40 2.05
CA LEU A 671 20.63 23.14 3.25
C LEU A 671 19.76 22.28 4.19
N LEU A 672 18.91 21.41 3.62
CA LEU A 672 18.10 20.43 4.36
C LEU A 672 19.01 19.50 5.19
N GLY A 673 20.07 18.96 4.57
CA GLY A 673 21.06 18.11 5.23
C GLY A 673 21.86 18.81 6.34
N MET A 674 22.22 20.08 6.12
CA MET A 674 22.85 20.93 7.14
C MET A 674 21.96 21.08 8.39
N CYS A 675 20.66 21.35 8.23
CA CYS A 675 19.76 21.52 9.37
C CYS A 675 19.45 20.18 10.08
N GLU A 676 19.33 19.09 9.32
CA GLU A 676 18.96 17.77 9.84
C GLU A 676 20.07 17.05 10.63
N CYS A 677 21.35 17.35 10.40
CA CYS A 677 22.45 16.62 11.05
C CYS A 677 22.39 16.69 12.59
N CYS A 678 21.88 17.80 13.14
CA CYS A 678 21.73 17.98 14.58
C CYS A 678 20.82 16.95 15.28
N VAL A 679 19.89 16.32 14.55
CA VAL A 679 18.78 15.59 15.17
C VAL A 679 19.24 14.35 15.92
N ALA A 680 19.85 13.39 15.23
CA ALA A 680 20.18 12.10 15.84
C ALA A 680 21.22 12.17 16.98
N PRO A 681 22.32 12.97 16.91
CA PRO A 681 23.25 13.12 18.03
C PRO A 681 22.57 13.68 19.28
N ILE A 682 21.71 14.69 19.10
CA ILE A 682 21.03 15.34 20.22
C ILE A 682 20.02 14.40 20.88
N LEU A 683 19.21 13.66 20.11
CA LEU A 683 18.26 12.70 20.68
C LEU A 683 18.99 11.56 21.46
N ILE A 684 20.15 11.11 20.96
CA ILE A 684 21.00 10.13 21.66
C ILE A 684 21.57 10.72 22.96
N LEU A 685 22.10 11.95 22.92
CA LEU A 685 22.65 12.63 24.10
C LEU A 685 21.57 12.83 25.18
N ILE A 686 20.40 13.37 24.83
CA ILE A 686 19.27 13.59 25.75
C ILE A 686 18.84 12.28 26.42
N ILE A 687 18.69 11.18 25.66
CA ILE A 687 18.35 9.89 26.26
C ILE A 687 19.47 9.38 27.18
N SER A 688 20.74 9.65 26.87
CA SER A 688 21.86 9.29 27.76
C SER A 688 21.96 10.13 29.05
N MET A 689 21.39 11.36 29.06
CA MET A 689 21.36 12.25 30.23
C MET A 689 20.20 11.97 31.19
N PHE A 690 19.07 11.43 30.69
CA PHE A 690 17.84 11.25 31.49
C PHE A 690 17.56 9.79 31.91
N TYR A 691 18.31 8.80 31.40
CA TYR A 691 18.02 7.37 31.59
C TYR A 691 19.27 6.53 31.90
N LYS A 692 19.14 5.57 32.82
CA LYS A 692 20.17 4.54 33.11
C LYS A 692 20.51 3.71 31.88
N LYS A 693 21.73 3.17 31.82
CA LYS A 693 22.23 2.37 30.68
C LYS A 693 21.35 1.17 30.34
N ASN A 694 20.71 0.54 31.33
CA ASN A 694 19.74 -0.55 31.16
C ASN A 694 18.30 -0.09 30.80
N GLU A 695 18.09 1.19 30.53
CA GLU A 695 16.81 1.74 30.08
C GLU A 695 16.90 2.42 28.70
N GLN A 696 18.12 2.74 28.23
CA GLN A 696 18.39 3.59 27.06
C GLN A 696 17.99 2.95 25.72
N ALA A 697 18.29 1.67 25.47
CA ALA A 697 18.06 1.09 24.13
C ALA A 697 16.56 1.03 23.79
N SER A 698 15.71 0.77 24.78
CA SER A 698 14.26 0.79 24.62
C SER A 698 13.76 2.18 24.22
N ARG A 699 14.30 3.28 24.80
CA ARG A 699 13.90 4.65 24.43
C ARG A 699 14.43 5.05 23.05
N ILE A 700 15.61 4.57 22.67
CA ILE A 700 16.18 4.79 21.33
C ILE A 700 15.34 4.06 20.28
N SER A 701 14.98 2.79 20.53
CA SER A 701 14.02 2.06 19.69
C SER A 701 12.64 2.73 19.61
N TRP A 702 12.16 3.39 20.67
CA TRP A 702 10.87 4.10 20.66
C TRP A 702 10.82 5.31 19.72
N PHE A 703 11.93 5.98 19.43
CA PHE A 703 11.97 6.97 18.35
C PHE A 703 12.33 6.32 17.01
N TYR A 704 13.26 5.37 16.98
CA TYR A 704 13.71 4.75 15.73
C TYR A 704 12.63 3.91 15.03
N VAL A 705 11.68 3.33 15.78
CA VAL A 705 10.50 2.61 15.26
C VAL A 705 9.68 3.46 14.28
N MET A 706 9.77 4.80 14.38
CA MET A 706 9.08 5.73 13.50
C MET A 706 9.49 5.56 12.03
N ASN A 707 10.71 5.09 11.73
CA ASN A 707 11.13 4.71 10.37
C ASN A 707 10.15 3.71 9.72
N GLY A 708 9.85 2.61 10.41
CA GLY A 708 8.86 1.62 9.95
C GLY A 708 7.43 2.19 9.86
N LEU A 709 7.05 3.04 10.82
CA LEU A 709 5.73 3.70 10.81
C LEU A 709 5.59 4.73 9.69
N THR A 710 6.66 5.44 9.31
CA THR A 710 6.67 6.33 8.14
C THR A 710 6.62 5.58 6.82
N GLN A 711 7.20 4.38 6.74
CA GLN A 711 7.04 3.51 5.58
C GLN A 711 5.58 3.02 5.44
N ILE A 712 4.95 2.65 6.56
CA ILE A 712 3.52 2.30 6.61
C ILE A 712 2.64 3.48 6.20
N PHE A 713 2.80 4.64 6.84
CA PHE A 713 2.06 5.86 6.54
C PHE A 713 2.24 6.28 5.08
N GLY A 714 3.46 6.17 4.56
CA GLY A 714 3.79 6.47 3.17
C GLY A 714 3.15 5.53 2.14
N GLY A 715 2.92 4.25 2.50
CA GLY A 715 2.12 3.32 1.71
C GLY A 715 0.64 3.73 1.64
N PHE A 716 0.07 4.16 2.77
CA PHE A 716 -1.33 4.62 2.85
C PHE A 716 -1.57 5.98 2.16
N VAL A 717 -0.74 6.99 2.40
CA VAL A 717 -0.88 8.33 1.78
C VAL A 717 -0.84 8.27 0.25
N ALA A 718 -0.10 7.34 -0.33
CA ALA A 718 -0.07 7.15 -1.78
C ALA A 718 -1.27 6.38 -2.37
N TYR A 719 -2.10 5.75 -1.54
CA TYR A 719 -3.25 4.94 -1.98
C TYR A 719 -4.61 5.52 -1.55
N ALA A 720 -4.66 6.31 -0.48
CA ALA A 720 -5.88 6.87 0.07
C ALA A 720 -6.61 7.80 -0.94
N ARG A 721 -7.74 7.33 -1.48
CA ARG A 721 -8.62 8.12 -2.36
C ARG A 721 -9.71 8.89 -1.59
N LEU A 722 -9.81 8.73 -0.27
CA LEU A 722 -10.93 9.22 0.54
C LEU A 722 -10.57 10.46 1.39
N SER A 723 -11.10 11.62 0.98
CA SER A 723 -11.32 12.88 1.72
C SER A 723 -10.16 13.59 2.45
N ILE A 724 -9.10 12.93 2.93
CA ILE A 724 -7.97 13.57 3.62
C ILE A 724 -6.65 12.98 3.10
N ALA A 725 -5.70 13.85 2.76
CA ALA A 725 -4.31 13.53 2.40
C ALA A 725 -4.04 12.65 1.15
N GLY A 726 -5.04 12.40 0.28
CA GLY A 726 -4.87 11.75 -1.04
C GLY A 726 -4.13 12.58 -2.10
N ILE A 727 -2.98 13.16 -1.73
CA ILE A 727 -2.38 14.31 -2.41
C ILE A 727 -1.52 13.91 -3.61
N SER A 728 -0.77 12.81 -3.52
CA SER A 728 0.22 12.39 -4.53
C SER A 728 -0.33 12.19 -5.95
N PHE A 729 -1.65 12.14 -6.11
CA PHE A 729 -2.36 11.98 -7.38
C PHE A 729 -3.50 13.00 -7.59
N TYR A 730 -3.46 14.15 -6.89
CA TYR A 730 -4.48 15.19 -7.00
C TYR A 730 -4.40 15.94 -8.35
N ALA A 731 -5.32 15.63 -9.27
CA ALA A 731 -5.37 16.17 -10.63
C ALA A 731 -6.02 17.57 -10.74
N GLY A 732 -5.70 18.48 -9.81
CA GLY A 732 -6.28 19.83 -9.77
C GLY A 732 -5.40 20.90 -10.42
N ASN A 733 -5.94 21.62 -11.42
CA ASN A 733 -5.24 22.60 -12.27
C ASN A 733 -4.66 23.86 -11.57
N ARG A 734 -4.52 23.90 -10.23
CA ARG A 734 -3.99 25.08 -9.50
C ARG A 734 -2.63 24.87 -8.85
N LEU A 735 -2.31 23.66 -8.37
CA LEU A 735 -1.07 23.33 -7.66
C LEU A 735 -0.71 21.87 -7.89
N ALA A 736 0.53 21.60 -8.30
CA ALA A 736 0.98 20.24 -8.57
C ALA A 736 1.09 19.42 -7.26
N PRO A 737 0.66 18.13 -7.24
CA PRO A 737 0.69 17.23 -6.09
C PRO A 737 1.89 17.36 -5.14
N TYR A 738 3.11 17.28 -5.67
CA TYR A 738 4.34 17.30 -4.86
C TYR A 738 4.54 18.60 -4.08
N LYS A 739 4.12 19.74 -4.62
CA LYS A 739 4.24 21.05 -3.95
C LYS A 739 3.41 21.08 -2.67
N ILE A 740 2.22 20.46 -2.71
CA ILE A 740 1.32 20.35 -1.56
C ILE A 740 1.94 19.43 -0.48
N ILE A 741 2.60 18.33 -0.87
CA ILE A 741 3.32 17.45 0.07
C ILE A 741 4.43 18.23 0.79
N TYR A 742 5.27 18.97 0.07
CA TYR A 742 6.35 19.76 0.66
C TYR A 742 5.84 20.84 1.62
N ILE A 743 4.74 21.53 1.27
CA ILE A 743 4.10 22.53 2.13
C ILE A 743 3.58 21.89 3.43
N LEU A 744 2.87 20.76 3.35
CA LEU A 744 2.30 20.11 4.55
C LEU A 744 3.36 19.45 5.44
N LEU A 745 4.38 18.81 4.86
CA LEU A 745 5.48 18.23 5.66
C LEU A 745 6.31 19.33 6.34
N GLY A 746 6.61 20.43 5.64
CA GLY A 746 7.31 21.57 6.24
C GLY A 746 6.50 22.25 7.36
N GLY A 747 5.19 22.43 7.16
CA GLY A 747 4.30 22.92 8.21
C GLY A 747 4.23 22.01 9.43
N LEU A 748 4.17 20.69 9.23
CA LEU A 748 4.21 19.70 10.32
C LEU A 748 5.56 19.74 11.08
N ALA A 749 6.68 19.86 10.36
CA ALA A 749 8.01 20.00 10.95
C ALA A 749 8.11 21.28 11.82
N ILE A 750 7.60 22.42 11.34
CA ILE A 750 7.57 23.68 12.12
C ILE A 750 6.75 23.50 13.41
N VAL A 751 5.57 22.86 13.35
CA VAL A 751 4.75 22.59 14.55
C VAL A 751 5.51 21.70 15.54
N VAL A 752 6.18 20.64 15.08
CA VAL A 752 7.01 19.78 15.95
C VAL A 752 8.21 20.54 16.53
N GLY A 753 8.84 21.43 15.77
CA GLY A 753 9.93 22.31 16.23
C GLY A 753 9.48 23.25 17.34
N ILE A 754 8.31 23.89 17.20
CA ILE A 754 7.70 24.73 18.24
C ILE A 754 7.41 23.90 19.51
N CYS A 755 6.84 22.69 19.37
CA CYS A 755 6.62 21.78 20.50
C CYS A 755 7.93 21.41 21.23
N VAL A 756 9.02 21.17 20.49
CA VAL A 756 10.37 20.94 21.04
C VAL A 756 10.89 22.18 21.77
N LEU A 757 10.76 23.37 21.19
CA LEU A 757 11.20 24.64 21.80
C LEU A 757 10.48 24.90 23.13
N ILE A 758 9.19 24.60 23.23
CA ILE A 758 8.40 24.81 24.45
C ILE A 758 8.65 23.71 25.49
N TRP A 759 8.56 22.43 25.11
CA TRP A 759 8.44 21.33 26.07
C TRP A 759 9.69 20.46 26.28
N LEU A 760 10.64 20.40 25.34
CA LEU A 760 11.82 19.55 25.50
C LEU A 760 12.84 20.22 26.47
N PRO A 761 13.28 19.54 27.53
CA PRO A 761 14.27 20.05 28.47
C PRO A 761 15.69 19.92 27.91
N ASP A 762 16.58 20.84 28.26
CA ASP A 762 17.99 20.77 27.86
C ASP A 762 18.78 19.73 28.67
N SER A 763 18.59 19.68 30.00
CA SER A 763 19.17 18.69 30.92
C SER A 763 18.31 18.52 32.19
N PRO A 764 18.57 17.52 33.06
CA PRO A 764 17.71 17.26 34.23
C PRO A 764 17.64 18.42 35.23
N VAL A 765 18.70 19.23 35.36
CA VAL A 765 18.76 20.44 36.19
C VAL A 765 17.71 21.47 35.73
N HIS A 766 17.61 21.68 34.42
CA HIS A 766 16.78 22.72 33.79
C HIS A 766 15.36 22.23 33.43
N ALA A 767 14.98 21.01 33.84
CA ALA A 767 13.70 20.38 33.54
C ALA A 767 12.51 21.01 34.30
N LYS A 768 11.89 22.04 33.71
CA LYS A 768 10.78 22.81 34.31
C LYS A 768 9.58 22.01 34.81
N PHE A 769 9.29 20.83 34.23
CA PHE A 769 8.15 19.97 34.60
C PHE A 769 8.42 19.06 35.83
N LEU A 770 9.65 19.08 36.35
CA LEU A 770 10.06 18.36 37.56
C LEU A 770 10.14 19.31 38.76
N THR A 771 9.66 18.86 39.92
CA THR A 771 9.91 19.52 41.22
C THR A 771 11.39 19.45 41.60
N LYS A 772 11.83 20.20 42.62
CA LYS A 772 13.23 20.16 43.08
C LYS A 772 13.67 18.75 43.49
N GLU A 773 12.84 18.04 44.25
CA GLU A 773 13.06 16.64 44.67
C GLU A 773 13.10 15.67 43.49
N GLU A 774 12.18 15.80 42.52
CA GLU A 774 12.19 14.97 41.31
C GLU A 774 13.44 15.17 40.45
N ARG A 775 14.05 16.37 40.45
CA ARG A 775 15.32 16.63 39.75
C ARG A 775 16.51 15.99 40.47
N ILE A 776 16.58 16.09 41.79
CA ILE A 776 17.61 15.43 42.60
C ILE A 776 17.53 13.91 42.37
N ALA A 777 16.33 13.33 42.48
CA ALA A 777 16.10 11.91 42.18
C ALA A 777 16.44 11.52 40.73
N ALA A 778 16.21 12.39 39.75
CA ALA A 778 16.59 12.13 38.36
C ALA A 778 18.13 12.13 38.16
N LEU A 779 18.85 13.01 38.85
CA LEU A 779 20.32 13.09 38.83
C LEU A 779 20.96 11.92 39.59
N GLU A 780 20.49 11.61 40.81
CA GLU A 780 20.93 10.44 41.58
C GLU A 780 20.68 9.13 40.80
N ARG A 781 19.57 9.01 40.05
CA ARG A 781 19.33 7.87 39.14
C ARG A 781 20.35 7.73 38.00
N VAL A 782 21.09 8.76 37.61
CA VAL A 782 22.11 8.66 36.53
C VAL A 782 23.54 8.62 37.09
N ARG A 783 23.71 8.94 38.39
CA ARG A 783 24.97 8.92 39.14
C ARG A 783 25.72 7.59 39.01
N ASP A 784 25.05 6.46 39.27
CA ASP A 784 25.64 5.10 39.25
C ASP A 784 26.35 4.75 37.92
N ASP A 785 25.91 5.36 36.82
CA ASP A 785 26.34 5.03 35.46
C ASP A 785 27.54 5.87 34.97
N GLN A 786 28.06 6.83 35.76
CA GLN A 786 29.18 7.71 35.38
C GLN A 786 28.99 8.37 34.00
N GLY A 787 27.77 8.83 33.70
CA GLY A 787 27.37 9.23 32.36
C GLY A 787 27.87 10.60 31.88
N GLY A 788 28.24 11.48 32.83
CA GLY A 788 28.38 12.94 32.66
C GLY A 788 27.01 13.60 32.40
N THR A 789 26.65 14.66 33.13
CA THR A 789 25.31 15.26 32.98
C THR A 789 25.27 16.47 32.05
N GLU A 790 26.20 17.43 32.13
CA GLU A 790 26.31 18.49 31.10
C GLU A 790 27.70 19.17 31.09
N ASN A 791 28.54 18.96 30.06
CA ASN A 791 29.82 19.72 29.94
C ASN A 791 29.88 20.58 28.67
N LYS A 792 29.93 21.91 28.89
CA LYS A 792 30.01 22.95 27.85
C LYS A 792 31.44 23.21 27.31
N ARG A 793 32.48 22.65 27.94
CA ARG A 793 33.88 22.70 27.49
C ARG A 793 34.22 21.47 26.65
N ILE A 794 34.97 21.69 25.57
CA ILE A 794 35.45 20.62 24.67
C ILE A 794 36.83 20.18 25.17
N LYS A 795 36.91 18.99 25.77
CA LYS A 795 38.17 18.40 26.27
C LYS A 795 38.95 17.76 25.12
N LYS A 796 40.12 18.33 24.76
CA LYS A 796 40.96 17.84 23.64
C LYS A 796 41.35 16.37 23.80
N ASP A 797 41.70 15.95 25.02
CA ASP A 797 42.14 14.57 25.29
C ASP A 797 41.02 13.55 25.05
N GLN A 798 39.77 13.91 25.36
CA GLN A 798 38.60 13.08 25.04
C GLN A 798 38.37 12.94 23.52
N VAL A 799 38.69 13.97 22.73
CA VAL A 799 38.61 13.93 21.25
C VAL A 799 39.72 13.03 20.68
N ILE A 800 40.95 13.19 21.18
CA ILE A 800 42.08 12.34 20.77
C ILE A 800 41.81 10.88 21.15
N GLU A 801 41.27 10.61 22.35
CA GLU A 801 40.86 9.25 22.74
C GLU A 801 39.72 8.71 21.88
N ALA A 802 38.72 9.53 21.51
CA ALA A 802 37.65 9.10 20.60
C ALA A 802 38.20 8.59 19.26
N VAL A 803 39.15 9.33 18.67
CA VAL A 803 39.74 9.03 17.35
C VAL A 803 40.80 7.92 17.42
N THR A 804 41.38 7.62 18.59
CA THR A 804 42.39 6.57 18.75
C THR A 804 41.85 5.25 19.34
N ASP A 805 40.66 5.23 19.96
CA ASP A 805 40.05 4.02 20.50
C ASP A 805 39.59 3.08 19.36
N LEU A 806 40.22 1.89 19.29
CA LEU A 806 39.89 0.85 18.31
C LEU A 806 38.40 0.44 18.34
N ARG A 807 37.72 0.59 19.48
CA ARG A 807 36.27 0.34 19.56
C ARG A 807 35.50 1.34 18.71
N THR A 808 35.90 2.62 18.68
CA THR A 808 35.28 3.65 17.83
C THR A 808 35.36 3.23 16.36
N TRP A 809 36.53 2.80 15.89
CA TRP A 809 36.71 2.40 14.49
C TRP A 809 35.92 1.15 14.11
N LEU A 810 35.75 0.19 15.02
CA LEU A 810 34.85 -0.96 14.81
C LEU A 810 33.37 -0.55 14.77
N ILE A 811 32.96 0.48 15.52
CA ILE A 811 31.60 1.05 15.47
C ILE A 811 31.38 1.84 14.18
N VAL A 812 32.36 2.64 13.76
CA VAL A 812 32.40 3.36 12.46
C VAL A 812 32.25 2.38 11.31
N LEU A 813 33.07 1.32 11.27
CA LEU A 813 32.99 0.26 10.26
C LEU A 813 31.64 -0.45 10.29
N SER A 814 31.16 -0.83 11.48
CA SER A 814 29.83 -1.43 11.68
C SER A 814 28.69 -0.55 11.17
N THR A 815 28.80 0.76 11.38
CA THR A 815 27.83 1.75 10.90
C THR A 815 27.88 1.89 9.39
N LEU A 816 29.07 1.97 8.79
CA LEU A 816 29.26 2.03 7.34
C LEU A 816 28.67 0.78 6.65
N LEU A 817 29.03 -0.41 7.13
CA LEU A 817 28.54 -1.70 6.61
C LEU A 817 27.02 -1.89 6.79
N THR A 818 26.39 -1.22 7.76
CA THR A 818 24.92 -1.20 7.94
C THR A 818 24.26 -0.14 7.06
N SER A 819 24.93 1.00 6.86
CA SER A 819 24.37 2.19 6.19
C SER A 819 24.41 2.10 4.67
N ILE A 820 25.37 1.35 4.11
CA ILE A 820 25.42 1.08 2.66
C ILE A 820 24.20 0.25 2.21
N PRO A 821 23.87 -0.91 2.84
CA PRO A 821 22.58 -1.57 2.64
C PRO A 821 21.37 -0.68 2.92
N ASN A 822 21.40 0.18 3.95
CA ASN A 822 20.29 1.11 4.24
C ASN A 822 20.01 2.06 3.05
N GLY A 823 21.03 2.76 2.55
CA GLY A 823 20.88 3.73 1.46
C GLY A 823 20.45 3.06 0.15
N ALA A 824 20.91 1.84 -0.10
CA ALA A 824 20.49 1.04 -1.25
C ALA A 824 19.04 0.54 -1.11
N LEU A 825 18.68 -0.09 0.01
CA LEU A 825 17.36 -0.71 0.19
C LEU A 825 16.23 0.32 0.42
N SER A 826 16.47 1.39 1.18
CA SER A 826 15.44 2.41 1.45
C SER A 826 14.97 3.11 0.17
N ASN A 827 15.89 3.49 -0.72
CA ASN A 827 15.58 4.15 -1.97
C ASN A 827 15.07 3.19 -3.07
N TYR A 828 15.61 1.96 -3.15
CA TYR A 828 15.33 1.05 -4.26
C TYR A 828 14.38 -0.12 -3.92
N SER A 829 13.92 -0.27 -2.68
CA SER A 829 12.94 -1.32 -2.29
C SER A 829 11.69 -1.35 -3.17
N ASN A 830 11.12 -0.17 -3.49
CA ASN A 830 9.99 -0.06 -4.41
C ASN A 830 10.35 -0.48 -5.85
N ILE A 831 11.59 -0.29 -6.30
CA ILE A 831 12.07 -0.73 -7.61
C ILE A 831 12.24 -2.26 -7.64
N ILE A 832 12.77 -2.84 -6.55
CA ILE A 832 12.90 -4.30 -6.38
C ILE A 832 11.51 -4.97 -6.36
N ILE A 833 10.54 -4.44 -5.60
CA ILE A 833 9.16 -4.96 -5.63
C ILE A 833 8.53 -4.77 -7.03
N LYS A 834 8.81 -3.65 -7.71
CA LYS A 834 8.31 -3.41 -9.08
C LYS A 834 8.89 -4.40 -10.10
N SER A 835 10.16 -4.81 -9.99
CA SER A 835 10.76 -5.76 -10.94
C SER A 835 10.21 -7.19 -10.83
N PHE A 836 9.57 -7.55 -9.70
CA PHE A 836 8.72 -8.76 -9.62
C PHE A 836 7.45 -8.67 -10.49
N GLY A 837 7.25 -7.57 -11.24
CA GLY A 837 6.10 -7.34 -12.10
C GLY A 837 4.82 -7.01 -11.32
N TYR A 838 4.93 -6.10 -10.35
CA TYR A 838 3.81 -5.41 -9.72
C TYR A 838 3.70 -3.98 -10.26
N THR A 839 2.49 -3.42 -10.33
CA THR A 839 2.31 -2.01 -10.75
C THR A 839 2.83 -1.06 -9.67
N SER A 840 3.31 0.13 -10.04
CA SER A 840 3.83 1.12 -9.09
C SER A 840 2.83 1.51 -7.97
N LYS A 841 1.52 1.38 -8.18
CA LYS A 841 0.51 1.57 -7.13
C LYS A 841 0.46 0.40 -6.14
N GLN A 842 0.49 -0.84 -6.64
CA GLN A 842 0.55 -2.05 -5.80
C GLN A 842 1.87 -2.09 -5.01
N THR A 843 3.00 -1.82 -5.66
CA THR A 843 4.33 -1.73 -5.06
C THR A 843 4.35 -0.95 -3.74
N LEU A 844 3.73 0.24 -3.72
CA LEU A 844 3.71 1.12 -2.54
C LEU A 844 2.95 0.48 -1.36
N ILE A 845 1.76 -0.08 -1.62
CA ILE A 845 0.99 -0.82 -0.60
C ILE A 845 1.77 -2.06 -0.13
N LEU A 846 2.37 -2.80 -1.05
CA LEU A 846 3.15 -4.01 -0.78
C LEU A 846 4.44 -3.72 0.00
N SER A 847 4.87 -2.46 0.11
CA SER A 847 5.97 -2.09 1.02
C SER A 847 5.53 -1.99 2.51
N THR A 848 4.23 -1.82 2.77
CA THR A 848 3.66 -1.62 4.13
C THR A 848 4.02 -2.75 5.12
N PRO A 849 3.93 -4.06 4.77
CA PRO A 849 4.27 -5.12 5.72
C PRO A 849 5.75 -5.17 6.09
N ALA A 850 6.66 -4.71 5.20
CA ALA A 850 8.08 -4.58 5.53
C ALA A 850 8.29 -3.54 6.66
N GLY A 851 7.56 -2.42 6.61
CA GLY A 851 7.56 -1.41 7.67
C GLY A 851 7.04 -1.95 9.01
N ILE A 852 6.05 -2.86 8.99
CA ILE A 852 5.55 -3.54 10.20
C ILE A 852 6.64 -4.46 10.78
N VAL A 853 7.31 -5.25 9.95
CA VAL A 853 8.42 -6.13 10.39
C VAL A 853 9.58 -5.30 10.95
N ALA A 854 9.97 -4.21 10.28
CA ALA A 854 11.00 -3.28 10.74
C ALA A 854 10.66 -2.67 12.11
N ALA A 855 9.41 -2.24 12.30
CA ALA A 855 8.93 -1.65 13.54
C ALA A 855 8.97 -2.67 14.71
N LEU A 856 8.39 -3.86 14.50
CA LEU A 856 8.37 -4.92 15.52
C LEU A 856 9.78 -5.39 15.90
N MET A 857 10.68 -5.56 14.92
CA MET A 857 12.06 -5.96 15.18
C MET A 857 12.85 -4.86 15.93
N THR A 858 12.61 -3.57 15.62
CA THR A 858 13.25 -2.45 16.31
C THR A 858 12.88 -2.40 17.79
N LEU A 859 11.60 -2.57 18.11
CA LEU A 859 11.13 -2.63 19.51
C LEU A 859 11.66 -3.89 20.22
N PHE A 860 11.67 -5.04 19.54
CA PHE A 860 12.21 -6.28 20.09
C PHE A 860 13.71 -6.18 20.41
N CYS A 861 14.54 -5.67 19.49
CA CYS A 861 15.98 -5.55 19.71
C CYS A 861 16.31 -4.56 20.85
N GLY A 862 15.58 -3.45 20.98
CA GLY A 862 15.74 -2.51 22.09
C GLY A 862 15.41 -3.14 23.44
N TRP A 863 14.23 -3.77 23.56
CA TRP A 863 13.80 -4.48 24.77
C TRP A 863 14.74 -5.63 25.14
N PHE A 864 15.15 -6.43 24.16
CA PHE A 864 16.05 -7.56 24.37
C PHE A 864 17.44 -7.08 24.82
N SER A 865 17.93 -5.99 24.23
CA SER A 865 19.22 -5.39 24.59
C SER A 865 19.25 -4.93 26.04
N ASP A 866 18.27 -4.13 26.47
CA ASP A 866 18.16 -3.65 27.84
C ASP A 866 17.94 -4.80 28.83
N LYS A 867 17.10 -5.79 28.48
CA LYS A 867 16.81 -6.96 29.33
C LYS A 867 18.01 -7.92 29.49
N LYS A 868 18.98 -7.89 28.58
CA LYS A 868 20.19 -8.73 28.64
C LYS A 868 21.48 -7.99 29.00
N GLY A 869 21.50 -6.66 28.92
CA GLY A 869 22.73 -5.88 29.08
C GLY A 869 23.75 -6.08 27.95
N GLU A 870 23.34 -6.65 26.82
CA GLU A 870 24.18 -6.84 25.63
C GLU A 870 23.67 -6.01 24.44
N ARG A 871 24.56 -5.32 23.73
CA ARG A 871 24.22 -4.54 22.53
C ARG A 871 24.47 -5.33 21.22
N GLN A 872 25.49 -6.17 21.19
CA GLN A 872 25.94 -6.84 19.96
C GLN A 872 25.05 -8.03 19.55
N LEU A 873 24.48 -8.76 20.51
CA LEU A 873 23.58 -9.89 20.21
C LEU A 873 22.26 -9.46 19.50
N PRO A 874 21.56 -8.38 19.89
CA PRO A 874 20.43 -7.88 19.12
C PRO A 874 20.78 -7.45 17.68
N ILE A 875 21.99 -6.94 17.43
CA ILE A 875 22.47 -6.65 16.06
C ILE A 875 22.58 -7.96 15.25
N ILE A 876 23.19 -9.00 15.82
CA ILE A 876 23.29 -10.33 15.20
C ILE A 876 21.91 -10.92 14.87
N ILE A 877 20.94 -10.78 15.79
CA ILE A 877 19.56 -11.26 15.59
C ILE A 877 18.86 -10.51 14.44
N ALA A 878 19.13 -9.22 14.25
CA ALA A 878 18.58 -8.42 13.13
C ALA A 878 19.22 -8.77 11.77
N LEU A 879 20.50 -9.14 11.76
CA LEU A 879 21.25 -9.43 10.52
C LEU A 879 20.87 -10.78 9.90
N VAL A 880 20.64 -11.83 10.72
CA VAL A 880 20.40 -13.18 10.20
C VAL A 880 19.17 -13.27 9.26
N PRO A 881 17.96 -12.76 9.60
CA PRO A 881 16.83 -12.76 8.68
C PRO A 881 17.10 -11.91 7.43
N THR A 882 17.84 -10.81 7.58
CA THR A 882 18.23 -9.93 6.47
C THR A 882 19.10 -10.69 5.45
N ILE A 883 20.12 -11.41 5.91
CA ILE A 883 21.00 -12.22 5.05
C ILE A 883 20.22 -13.33 4.34
N VAL A 884 19.31 -14.02 5.06
CA VAL A 884 18.44 -15.06 4.48
C VAL A 884 17.53 -14.48 3.40
N GLY A 885 16.89 -13.33 3.65
CA GLY A 885 16.08 -12.62 2.65
C GLY A 885 16.90 -12.20 1.42
N SER A 886 18.11 -11.66 1.62
CA SER A 886 19.02 -11.32 0.51
C SER A 886 19.40 -12.53 -0.33
N ALA A 887 19.73 -13.66 0.31
CA ALA A 887 20.05 -14.90 -0.39
C ALA A 887 18.87 -15.44 -1.22
N ILE A 888 17.64 -15.36 -0.68
CA ILE A 888 16.41 -15.74 -1.40
C ILE A 888 16.18 -14.84 -2.62
N LEU A 889 16.38 -13.52 -2.51
CA LEU A 889 16.25 -12.57 -3.64
C LEU A 889 17.29 -12.77 -4.76
N ILE A 890 18.42 -13.43 -4.47
CA ILE A 890 19.43 -13.80 -5.46
C ILE A 890 19.06 -15.16 -6.06
N GLY A 891 18.92 -16.19 -5.22
CA GLY A 891 18.75 -17.58 -5.67
C GLY A 891 17.41 -17.90 -6.35
N LEU A 892 16.32 -17.20 -6.00
CA LEU A 892 14.98 -17.44 -6.58
C LEU A 892 14.55 -16.37 -7.58
N ASN A 893 15.45 -15.50 -8.03
CA ASN A 893 15.13 -14.34 -8.85
C ASN A 893 14.34 -14.67 -10.13
N HIS A 894 14.63 -15.81 -10.77
CA HIS A 894 13.96 -16.27 -12.00
C HIS A 894 12.91 -17.37 -11.78
N SER A 895 12.57 -17.69 -10.53
CA SER A 895 11.66 -18.80 -10.17
C SER A 895 10.18 -18.56 -10.49
N GLY A 896 9.80 -17.35 -10.89
CA GLY A 896 8.40 -16.93 -11.05
C GLY A 896 7.60 -16.79 -9.74
N MET A 897 8.13 -17.25 -8.60
CA MET A 897 7.44 -17.28 -7.30
C MET A 897 7.38 -15.89 -6.62
N LYS A 898 6.59 -14.97 -7.19
CA LYS A 898 6.44 -13.58 -6.72
C LYS A 898 6.16 -13.45 -5.22
N GLY A 899 5.39 -14.37 -4.64
CA GLY A 899 5.09 -14.38 -3.20
C GLY A 899 6.31 -14.68 -2.31
N VAL A 900 7.22 -15.55 -2.76
CA VAL A 900 8.45 -15.90 -2.01
C VAL A 900 9.46 -14.76 -2.10
N LEU A 901 9.59 -14.13 -3.27
CA LEU A 901 10.41 -12.92 -3.46
C LEU A 901 9.89 -11.75 -2.61
N LEU A 902 8.57 -11.57 -2.54
CA LEU A 902 7.96 -10.55 -1.68
C LEU A 902 8.19 -10.83 -0.18
N PHE A 903 8.05 -12.08 0.26
CA PHE A 903 8.38 -12.49 1.63
C PHE A 903 9.86 -12.26 1.97
N ALA A 904 10.77 -12.47 1.00
CA ALA A 904 12.19 -12.17 1.17
C ALA A 904 12.46 -10.66 1.37
N VAL A 905 11.72 -9.78 0.69
CA VAL A 905 11.77 -8.32 0.98
C VAL A 905 11.27 -8.01 2.40
N TYR A 906 10.27 -8.73 2.90
CA TYR A 906 9.78 -8.54 4.28
C TYR A 906 10.81 -9.00 5.32
N LEU A 907 11.52 -10.12 5.07
CA LEU A 907 12.63 -10.55 5.91
C LEU A 907 13.80 -9.54 5.90
N ILE A 908 14.11 -8.93 4.75
CA ILE A 908 15.12 -7.87 4.65
C ILE A 908 14.76 -6.67 5.54
N GLY A 909 13.48 -6.36 5.72
CA GLY A 909 13.00 -5.26 6.57
C GLY A 909 13.51 -5.27 8.02
N THR A 910 14.04 -6.40 8.53
CA THR A 910 14.65 -6.45 9.86
C THR A 910 15.93 -5.63 10.00
N PHE A 911 16.62 -5.28 8.90
CA PHE A 911 17.95 -4.68 8.94
C PHE A 911 18.01 -3.38 9.77
N GLY A 912 16.95 -2.56 9.74
CA GLY A 912 16.95 -1.22 10.32
C GLY A 912 17.19 -1.20 11.83
N SER A 913 16.82 -2.26 12.55
CA SER A 913 17.02 -2.36 14.00
C SER A 913 18.48 -2.49 14.42
N ALA A 914 19.38 -2.89 13.49
CA ALA A 914 20.82 -2.90 13.75
C ALA A 914 21.35 -1.49 14.04
N LEU A 915 20.97 -0.48 13.23
CA LEU A 915 21.43 0.90 13.41
C LEU A 915 20.86 1.53 14.70
N SER A 916 19.59 1.27 15.03
CA SER A 916 19.00 1.63 16.32
C SER A 916 19.81 1.08 17.52
N THR A 917 20.35 -0.13 17.37
CA THR A 917 21.15 -0.77 18.42
C THR A 917 22.59 -0.24 18.47
N ILE A 918 23.14 0.25 17.36
CA ILE A 918 24.42 0.99 17.31
C ILE A 918 24.28 2.33 18.04
N TYR A 919 23.20 3.09 17.81
CA TYR A 919 22.93 4.33 18.56
C TYR A 919 22.83 4.07 20.08
N ALA A 920 22.22 2.95 20.48
CA ALA A 920 22.17 2.51 21.88
C ALA A 920 23.53 2.02 22.43
N TYR A 921 24.46 1.57 21.57
CA TYR A 921 25.84 1.31 21.98
C TYR A 921 26.55 2.62 22.34
N ASN A 922 26.47 3.64 21.49
CA ASN A 922 27.13 4.92 21.74
C ASN A 922 26.63 5.58 23.04
N ALA A 923 25.31 5.54 23.28
CA ALA A 923 24.70 6.08 24.49
C ALA A 923 25.24 5.42 25.78
N SER A 924 25.35 4.08 25.82
CA SER A 924 25.65 3.37 27.06
C SER A 924 27.13 3.00 27.26
N ASN A 925 27.90 2.87 26.19
CA ASN A 925 29.24 2.27 26.24
C ASN A 925 30.38 3.29 26.04
N THR A 926 30.08 4.59 26.08
CA THR A 926 31.06 5.68 26.04
C THR A 926 30.91 6.60 27.25
N SER A 927 31.90 6.57 28.13
CA SER A 927 32.10 7.54 29.22
C SER A 927 32.77 8.82 28.70
N GLY A 928 32.48 9.95 29.33
CA GLY A 928 32.97 11.28 28.94
C GLY A 928 32.04 11.97 27.93
N HIS A 929 31.60 13.19 28.24
CA HIS A 929 30.63 13.96 27.45
C HIS A 929 31.19 14.32 26.07
N THR A 930 32.43 14.85 26.00
CA THR A 930 33.08 15.21 24.73
C THR A 930 33.43 13.96 23.91
N LYS A 931 33.86 12.86 24.57
CA LYS A 931 34.12 11.57 23.88
C LYS A 931 32.83 11.03 23.24
N LYS A 932 31.72 10.99 23.99
CA LYS A 932 30.39 10.55 23.52
C LYS A 932 29.88 11.42 22.36
N SER A 933 30.05 12.73 22.46
CA SER A 933 29.73 13.70 21.39
C SER A 933 30.51 13.39 20.10
N THR A 934 31.83 13.23 20.21
CA THR A 934 32.73 12.95 19.08
C THR A 934 32.45 11.58 18.42
N ILE A 935 32.20 10.53 19.22
CA ILE A 935 31.86 9.20 18.70
C ILE A 935 30.51 9.20 17.98
N ASN A 936 29.52 9.97 18.45
CA ASN A 936 28.26 10.17 17.71
C ASN A 936 28.51 10.85 16.35
N ALA A 937 29.29 11.93 16.30
CA ALA A 937 29.63 12.59 15.03
C ALA A 937 30.36 11.65 14.05
N MET A 938 31.38 10.90 14.50
CA MET A 938 32.06 9.90 13.68
C MET A 938 31.09 8.82 13.17
N THR A 939 30.15 8.38 14.01
CA THR A 939 29.11 7.41 13.65
C THR A 939 28.20 7.95 12.54
N LEU A 940 27.76 9.21 12.63
CA LEU A 940 26.81 9.76 11.66
C LEU A 940 27.45 10.28 10.36
N VAL A 941 28.71 10.72 10.39
CA VAL A 941 29.51 10.89 9.15
C VAL A 941 29.63 9.55 8.43
N SER A 942 29.87 8.45 9.16
CA SER A 942 29.92 7.10 8.59
C SER A 942 28.58 6.64 8.00
N PHE A 943 27.46 7.05 8.62
CA PHE A 943 26.12 6.87 8.08
C PHE A 943 25.92 7.69 6.79
N ALA A 944 26.30 8.97 6.76
CA ALA A 944 26.18 9.81 5.57
C ALA A 944 26.98 9.26 4.38
N VAL A 945 28.28 8.95 4.58
CA VAL A 945 29.14 8.29 3.58
C VAL A 945 28.52 6.97 3.11
N GLY A 946 28.02 6.14 4.03
CA GLY A 946 27.39 4.88 3.70
C GLY A 946 26.14 5.03 2.83
N ASN A 947 25.27 6.00 3.11
CA ASN A 947 24.10 6.25 2.27
C ASN A 947 24.48 6.82 0.89
N ILE A 948 25.48 7.69 0.79
CA ILE A 948 26.01 8.19 -0.50
C ILE A 948 26.44 7.01 -1.37
N ILE A 949 27.30 6.12 -0.85
CA ILE A 949 27.74 4.91 -1.56
C ILE A 949 26.53 4.02 -1.90
N GLY A 950 25.60 3.83 -0.95
CA GLY A 950 24.38 3.04 -1.13
C GLY A 950 23.49 3.50 -2.29
N THR A 951 23.41 4.80 -2.58
CA THR A 951 22.65 5.31 -3.75
C THR A 951 23.23 4.87 -5.09
N GLN A 952 24.52 4.52 -5.16
CA GLN A 952 25.21 4.18 -6.42
C GLN A 952 25.33 2.67 -6.69
N ILE A 953 24.86 1.82 -5.77
CA ILE A 953 24.90 0.35 -5.89
C ILE A 953 23.87 -0.18 -6.90
N PHE A 954 22.73 0.48 -7.03
CA PHE A 954 21.65 0.07 -7.95
C PHE A 954 21.67 0.92 -9.22
N GLN A 955 22.50 0.52 -10.18
CA GLN A 955 22.69 1.26 -11.43
C GLN A 955 21.65 0.84 -12.49
N PRO A 956 21.13 1.77 -13.33
CA PRO A 956 20.13 1.46 -14.35
C PRO A 956 20.57 0.39 -15.37
N LYS A 957 21.88 0.23 -15.59
CA LYS A 957 22.46 -0.79 -16.48
C LYS A 957 22.13 -2.23 -16.06
N ASP A 958 21.92 -2.46 -14.77
CA ASP A 958 21.69 -3.79 -14.18
C ASP A 958 20.19 -4.13 -14.07
N ALA A 959 19.30 -3.26 -14.59
CA ALA A 959 17.86 -3.47 -14.60
C ALA A 959 17.45 -4.59 -15.57
N PRO A 960 16.38 -5.36 -15.28
CA PRO A 960 15.45 -5.24 -14.15
C PRO A 960 15.87 -6.03 -12.89
N ASP A 961 16.90 -6.87 -12.99
CA ASP A 961 17.20 -7.91 -11.99
C ASP A 961 18.16 -7.46 -10.89
N TYR A 962 19.02 -6.48 -11.16
CA TYR A 962 19.94 -5.84 -10.20
C TYR A 962 20.80 -6.81 -9.37
N ILE A 963 21.19 -7.95 -9.96
CA ILE A 963 21.92 -9.03 -9.29
C ILE A 963 23.24 -8.55 -8.64
N PRO A 964 24.09 -7.74 -9.29
CA PRO A 964 25.33 -7.24 -8.66
C PRO A 964 25.07 -6.46 -7.36
N GLY A 965 24.04 -5.59 -7.35
CA GLY A 965 23.67 -4.82 -6.16
C GLY A 965 23.13 -5.68 -5.03
N LYS A 966 22.32 -6.71 -5.34
CA LYS A 966 21.84 -7.70 -4.37
C LYS A 966 22.99 -8.48 -3.73
N ILE A 967 23.97 -8.93 -4.55
CA ILE A 967 25.16 -9.65 -4.07
C ILE A 967 26.02 -8.74 -3.18
N ALA A 968 26.28 -7.50 -3.60
CA ALA A 968 27.06 -6.55 -2.81
C ALA A 968 26.46 -6.31 -1.42
N ILE A 969 25.13 -6.13 -1.33
CA ILE A 969 24.41 -6.03 -0.06
C ILE A 969 24.60 -7.29 0.80
N MET A 970 24.44 -8.48 0.24
CA MET A 970 24.62 -9.74 0.97
C MET A 970 26.04 -9.89 1.52
N CYS A 971 27.07 -9.57 0.73
CA CYS A 971 28.47 -9.61 1.16
C CYS A 971 28.75 -8.62 2.31
N LEU A 972 28.26 -7.37 2.21
CA LEU A 972 28.41 -6.36 3.26
C LEU A 972 27.75 -6.79 4.57
N LEU A 973 26.56 -7.41 4.51
CA LEU A 973 25.85 -7.94 5.69
C LEU A 973 26.60 -9.12 6.35
N ILE A 974 27.25 -9.98 5.56
CA ILE A 974 28.09 -11.09 6.08
C ILE A 974 29.35 -10.55 6.77
N ILE A 975 30.02 -9.55 6.18
CA ILE A 975 31.16 -8.86 6.83
C ILE A 975 30.70 -8.19 8.13
N GLN A 976 29.53 -7.53 8.13
CA GLN A 976 28.96 -6.89 9.30
C GLN A 976 28.61 -7.88 10.43
N LEU A 977 28.17 -9.09 10.08
CA LEU A 977 27.97 -10.18 11.05
C LEU A 977 29.31 -10.54 11.73
N PHE A 978 30.39 -10.68 10.97
CA PHE A 978 31.73 -10.96 11.52
C PHE A 978 32.26 -9.80 12.40
N VAL A 979 32.13 -8.54 11.95
CA VAL A 979 32.51 -7.35 12.74
C VAL A 979 31.71 -7.30 14.06
N SER A 980 30.43 -7.65 14.04
CA SER A 980 29.59 -7.73 15.26
C SER A 980 30.09 -8.79 16.25
N PHE A 981 30.51 -9.97 15.77
CA PHE A 981 31.13 -11.00 16.61
C PHE A 981 32.50 -10.55 17.16
N LEU A 982 33.34 -9.93 16.34
CA LEU A 982 34.65 -9.40 16.74
C LEU A 982 34.51 -8.32 17.82
N LEU A 983 33.59 -7.37 17.64
CA LEU A 983 33.29 -6.33 18.62
C LEU A 983 32.75 -6.93 19.94
N ARG A 984 31.95 -8.00 19.88
CA ARG A 984 31.49 -8.73 21.08
C ARG A 984 32.67 -9.42 21.80
N PHE A 985 33.54 -10.10 21.06
CA PHE A 985 34.73 -10.77 21.59
C PHE A 985 35.70 -9.79 22.27
N ILE A 986 36.01 -8.66 21.61
CA ILE A 986 36.88 -7.61 22.16
C ILE A 986 36.30 -7.04 23.46
N ASN A 987 35.01 -6.68 23.49
CA ASN A 987 34.38 -6.16 24.70
C ASN A 987 34.34 -7.19 25.84
N LEU A 988 34.10 -8.48 25.55
CA LEU A 988 34.19 -9.54 26.57
C LEU A 988 35.63 -9.70 27.12
N ARG A 989 36.65 -9.60 26.26
CA ARG A 989 38.07 -9.64 26.68
C ARG A 989 38.46 -8.42 27.51
N LEU A 990 38.00 -7.22 27.14
CA LEU A 990 38.22 -5.99 27.90
C LEU A 990 37.50 -6.01 29.25
N ASN A 991 36.25 -6.48 29.31
CA ASN A 991 35.49 -6.58 30.56
C ASN A 991 36.14 -7.59 31.54
N ARG A 992 36.71 -8.69 31.04
CA ARG A 992 37.54 -9.60 31.87
C ARG A 992 38.80 -8.91 32.39
N LYS A 993 39.51 -8.14 31.55
CA LYS A 993 40.68 -7.35 31.98
C LYS A 993 40.31 -6.29 33.03
N LYS A 994 39.23 -5.54 32.85
CA LYS A 994 38.77 -4.51 33.82
C LYS A 994 38.42 -5.13 35.17
N ARG A 995 37.75 -6.28 35.20
CA ARG A 995 37.47 -7.02 36.46
C ARG A 995 38.74 -7.48 37.15
N ALA A 996 39.63 -8.18 36.44
CA ALA A 996 40.89 -8.65 37.01
C ALA A 996 41.82 -7.52 37.48
N HIS A 997 41.76 -6.33 36.87
CA HIS A 997 42.48 -5.16 37.37
C HIS A 997 41.83 -4.57 38.63
N LEU A 998 40.50 -4.46 38.67
CA LEU A 998 39.77 -4.01 39.86
C LEU A 998 39.99 -4.96 41.05
N GLU A 999 40.01 -6.28 40.80
CA GLU A 999 40.31 -7.32 41.80
C GLU A 999 41.74 -7.17 42.36
N ARG A 1000 42.73 -6.84 41.53
CA ARG A 1000 44.10 -6.51 41.98
C ARG A 1000 44.15 -5.23 42.81
N VAL A 1001 43.57 -4.13 42.33
CA VAL A 1001 43.54 -2.86 43.07
C VAL A 1001 42.82 -3.01 44.42
N LYS A 1002 41.78 -3.85 44.47
CA LYS A 1002 41.08 -4.21 45.71
C LYS A 1002 42.02 -4.92 46.71
N GLN A 1003 42.84 -5.86 46.24
CA GLN A 1003 43.82 -6.57 47.06
C GLN A 1003 44.98 -5.64 47.47
N GLU A 1004 45.56 -4.89 46.53
CA GLU A 1004 46.68 -3.96 46.73
C GLU A 1004 46.37 -2.83 47.71
N ARG A 1005 45.10 -2.37 47.77
CA ARG A 1005 44.65 -1.27 48.64
C ARG A 1005 43.81 -1.72 49.85
N GLY A 1006 43.59 -3.02 50.03
CA GLY A 1006 42.75 -3.56 51.10
C GLY A 1006 41.27 -3.12 51.06
N TRP A 1007 40.78 -2.69 49.90
CA TRP A 1007 39.46 -2.04 49.77
C TRP A 1007 38.29 -3.02 49.97
N THR A 1008 37.27 -2.58 50.71
CA THR A 1008 35.96 -3.23 50.74
C THR A 1008 35.16 -2.92 49.48
N ASP A 1009 34.08 -3.67 49.21
CA ASP A 1009 33.18 -3.33 48.09
C ASP A 1009 32.45 -2.00 48.32
N SER A 1010 32.26 -1.60 49.58
CA SER A 1010 31.80 -0.26 49.99
C SER A 1010 32.78 0.84 49.61
N ASP A 1011 34.09 0.64 49.76
CA ASP A 1011 35.10 1.65 49.39
C ASP A 1011 35.18 1.84 47.87
N ILE A 1012 35.11 0.73 47.11
CA ILE A 1012 35.02 0.75 45.64
C ILE A 1012 33.77 1.51 45.18
N GLN A 1013 32.64 1.31 45.87
CA GLN A 1013 31.40 2.04 45.58
C GLN A 1013 31.51 3.53 45.94
N ARG A 1014 32.14 3.86 47.07
CA ARG A 1014 32.36 5.25 47.52
C ARG A 1014 33.23 6.05 46.55
N GLU A 1015 34.32 5.47 46.04
CA GLU A 1015 35.15 6.12 45.01
C GLU A 1015 34.43 6.25 43.66
N ARG A 1016 33.56 5.28 43.27
CA ARG A 1016 32.68 5.46 42.10
C ARG A 1016 31.71 6.62 42.29
N GLU A 1017 31.08 6.74 43.45
CA GLU A 1017 30.10 7.78 43.77
C GLU A 1017 30.72 9.18 43.81
N LYS A 1018 31.96 9.28 44.29
CA LYS A 1018 32.81 10.50 44.28
C LYS A 1018 33.11 10.97 42.85
N HIS A 1019 33.45 10.05 41.95
CA HIS A 1019 33.76 10.34 40.55
C HIS A 1019 32.54 10.27 39.60
N ALA A 1020 31.34 10.03 40.11
CA ALA A 1020 30.13 9.78 39.31
C ALA A 1020 29.69 10.93 38.39
N PHE A 1021 29.93 12.18 38.81
CA PHE A 1021 29.68 13.39 38.00
C PHE A 1021 31.00 14.04 37.53
N SER A 1022 32.15 13.36 37.71
CA SER A 1022 33.39 13.75 37.04
C SER A 1022 33.29 13.34 35.57
N ASP A 1023 33.37 14.30 34.65
CA ASP A 1023 33.40 14.06 33.21
C ASP A 1023 34.77 13.48 32.78
N LEU A 1024 34.90 12.17 33.02
CA LEU A 1024 36.06 11.32 32.78
C LEU A 1024 35.75 10.28 31.70
N THR A 1025 36.77 9.81 30.99
CA THR A 1025 36.65 8.76 29.98
C THR A 1025 36.81 7.36 30.56
N ASP A 1026 36.82 6.36 29.68
CA ASP A 1026 36.97 4.94 29.98
C ASP A 1026 38.45 4.53 30.31
N LYS A 1027 39.36 5.52 30.31
CA LYS A 1027 40.82 5.46 30.50
C LYS A 1027 41.31 6.32 31.69
N GLN A 1028 40.57 7.36 32.05
CA GLN A 1028 40.83 8.26 33.18
C GLN A 1028 40.27 7.68 34.49
#